data_AF-A0A087YNM1-F1
#
_entry.id   AF-A0A087YNM1-F1
#
_cell.length_a   1.000
_cell.length_b   1.000
_cell.length_c   1.000
_cell.angle_alpha   90.00
_cell.angle_beta   90.00
_cell.angle_gamma   90.00
#
_symmetry.space_group_name_H-M   'P 1'
#
loop_
_entity.id
_entity.type
_entity.pdbx_description
1 polymer ?
#
loop_
_entity_poly.entity_id
_entity_poly.type
_entity_poly.pdbx_seq_one_letter_code
_entity_poly.pdbx_strand_id
1 'polypeptide(L)'
;MNKSSENPEEDRVSLQSDGKMQANGVAKEALGVLQTFRRSIRRPAEKSPRSPNRKESKVTSRAESESPSSLPPGSPSLSAGSPAASPLKTRGGFFQKKDEDLTDMTQHKRKPLARSKTDPNMSKLTDSLLKKGSSLRRSLRFPSKKENDKAARQEPLAAEALPEMREEKETEVEEMEEMEELYTLPEIPHTPLSVMQINKLIEMEVLEEAHLNLLAMRLEFQKEQQQTGDNSPMELAKKEKDLALLYTDLRKKICTIVCDSNSFPARNKALLVHVARIIQEEEKRAEEPGGLPDSWMEAWREAVSQGVQVKVNGVHLEKKEHNSSWLAVHLGLLGKTIVEDLENVKRELRWSYPPSFKVFSTYVKSYHRIIGQHLRKLEPQVTELKDLYALLDWILNKYKSEKIMGSFCLQPDMAEESADLQLQEGFLKQLLEKYCCKVKEDMSALLDRVIELEHETVWKDKTEPQREDNLLLSLFPMDIWTAVKGKVDHSGKLDPDLVKKVIVSCLEELKSFPRKFETEFKCHCGALQPQPLWTDYHITYINSFQALQEHMAAYQDSCPHEVEGFKQEVKGLIVRLMEVLEEQFKEDVKPFLRRMMTRKWLTNDDDFKQLDGRIQQLSHHCDSMRPLHVKEFASRLHYYVVKEYVGQLMKNNYSCKNRNHEKAGAKINEQWNKLTDLFDDMKSSHEWLHHVGLDLSTIIRQNKTDIKNHLQPLVEHYPDFSKKHLVAVLYFRGLQRGREHRLILQKLTALRKEVGSTSTDRGQVLFGDMQVTANTDCLSNPLFSCLSFLQTHS
;
A
#
# COMPACT_ATOMS: atom_id res chain seq x y z
N MET A 1 12.74 -21.48 -56.97
CA MET A 1 12.38 -22.15 -58.25
C MET A 1 11.88 -23.53 -57.88
N ASN A 2 10.63 -23.94 -58.11
CA ASN A 2 9.43 -23.27 -58.65
C ASN A 2 8.29 -23.42 -57.59
N LYS A 3 7.34 -22.51 -57.38
CA LYS A 3 6.48 -21.70 -58.27
C LYS A 3 5.24 -22.46 -58.81
N SER A 4 4.12 -22.27 -58.12
CA SER A 4 2.75 -22.27 -58.66
C SER A 4 1.97 -21.11 -58.01
N SER A 5 1.02 -20.54 -58.74
CA SER A 5 0.19 -19.37 -58.40
C SER A 5 -1.20 -19.83 -57.87
N GLU A 6 -2.17 -19.00 -57.45
CA GLU A 6 -2.72 -17.75 -58.02
C GLU A 6 -3.37 -16.79 -57.00
N ASN A 7 -3.67 -15.58 -57.48
CA ASN A 7 -4.44 -14.45 -56.93
C ASN A 7 -5.45 -14.04 -58.04
N PRO A 8 -6.55 -13.27 -57.83
CA PRO A 8 -6.52 -11.97 -57.13
C PRO A 8 -7.80 -11.48 -56.39
N GLU A 9 -7.61 -10.40 -55.61
CA GLU A 9 -8.40 -9.16 -55.41
C GLU A 9 -9.96 -9.09 -55.34
N GLU A 10 -10.45 -7.89 -54.99
CA GLU A 10 -11.84 -7.45 -54.73
C GLU A 10 -12.47 -7.95 -53.40
N ASP A 11 -13.18 -7.14 -52.60
CA ASP A 11 -13.53 -5.70 -52.71
C ASP A 11 -13.62 -5.00 -51.32
N ARG A 12 -13.65 -3.65 -51.31
CA ARG A 12 -13.89 -2.80 -50.13
C ARG A 12 -15.30 -2.23 -50.11
N VAL A 13 -16.19 -2.78 -49.28
CA VAL A 13 -17.42 -2.09 -48.84
C VAL A 13 -17.53 -2.08 -47.32
N SER A 14 -17.76 -0.89 -46.77
CA SER A 14 -17.89 -0.63 -45.34
C SER A 14 -19.34 -0.73 -44.86
N LEU A 15 -19.57 -1.37 -43.72
CA LEU A 15 -20.77 -1.17 -42.89
C LEU A 15 -20.36 -0.88 -41.45
N GLN A 16 -20.85 0.24 -40.91
CA GLN A 16 -20.83 0.53 -39.48
C GLN A 16 -22.05 -0.13 -38.82
N SER A 17 -21.88 -0.65 -37.62
CA SER A 17 -22.93 -0.71 -36.61
C SER A 17 -22.32 -0.59 -35.21
N ASP A 18 -22.89 0.29 -34.38
CA ASP A 18 -22.39 0.58 -33.04
C ASP A 18 -22.78 -0.48 -32.01
N GLY A 19 -21.88 -0.77 -31.07
CA GLY A 19 -22.07 -1.77 -30.02
C GLY A 19 -21.23 -1.51 -28.77
N LYS A 20 -21.58 -0.48 -27.97
CA LYS A 20 -20.90 -0.18 -26.69
C LYS A 20 -21.07 -1.30 -25.67
N MET A 21 -20.00 -1.61 -24.94
CA MET A 21 -20.06 -1.75 -23.47
C MET A 21 -18.86 -1.03 -22.82
N GLN A 22 -19.01 -0.57 -21.58
CA GLN A 22 -18.10 0.38 -20.94
C GLN A 22 -17.19 -0.30 -19.90
N ALA A 23 -15.88 -0.32 -20.15
CA ALA A 23 -14.87 -0.61 -19.11
C ALA A 23 -14.42 0.65 -18.33
N ASN A 24 -14.66 1.85 -18.87
CA ASN A 24 -14.04 3.11 -18.43
C ASN A 24 -14.65 3.74 -17.16
N GLY A 25 -15.58 3.08 -16.47
CA GLY A 25 -16.20 3.60 -15.25
C GLY A 25 -15.23 3.59 -14.07
N VAL A 26 -14.86 2.38 -13.61
CA VAL A 26 -14.02 2.16 -12.42
C VAL A 26 -12.64 2.83 -12.54
N ALA A 27 -12.06 2.88 -13.75
CA ALA A 27 -10.80 3.58 -14.00
C ALA A 27 -10.92 5.09 -13.74
N LYS A 28 -11.96 5.74 -14.27
CA LYS A 28 -12.22 7.18 -14.02
C LYS A 28 -12.58 7.47 -12.57
N GLU A 29 -13.29 6.57 -11.91
CA GLU A 29 -13.65 6.73 -10.50
C GLU A 29 -12.42 6.61 -9.59
N ALA A 30 -11.54 5.63 -9.81
CA ALA A 30 -10.29 5.48 -9.06
C ALA A 30 -9.29 6.61 -9.34
N LEU A 31 -9.16 7.05 -10.61
CA LEU A 31 -8.36 8.21 -10.99
C LEU A 31 -8.92 9.50 -10.39
N GLY A 32 -10.26 9.62 -10.32
CA GLY A 32 -10.95 10.67 -9.58
C GLY A 32 -10.65 10.65 -8.09
N VAL A 33 -10.66 9.48 -7.43
CA VAL A 33 -10.33 9.34 -6.01
C VAL A 33 -8.87 9.72 -5.75
N LEU A 34 -7.90 9.23 -6.55
CA LEU A 34 -6.48 9.59 -6.41
C LEU A 34 -6.23 11.10 -6.67
N GLN A 35 -6.84 11.68 -7.69
CA GLN A 35 -6.75 13.13 -7.91
C GLN A 35 -7.44 13.94 -6.81
N THR A 36 -8.53 13.43 -6.22
CA THR A 36 -9.22 14.08 -5.08
C THR A 36 -8.41 13.97 -3.80
N PHE A 37 -7.69 12.86 -3.60
CA PHE A 37 -6.74 12.65 -2.49
C PHE A 37 -5.52 13.58 -2.62
N ARG A 38 -4.88 13.62 -3.81
CA ARG A 38 -3.82 14.60 -4.13
C ARG A 38 -4.30 16.06 -3.97
N ARG A 39 -5.59 16.35 -4.17
CA ARG A 39 -6.21 17.67 -3.94
C ARG A 39 -6.59 17.95 -2.47
N SER A 40 -6.95 16.95 -1.67
CA SER A 40 -7.31 17.13 -0.26
C SER A 40 -6.08 17.38 0.61
N ILE A 41 -4.97 16.69 0.34
CA ILE A 41 -3.68 16.89 1.02
C ILE A 41 -3.13 18.31 0.80
N ARG A 42 -3.43 18.96 -0.34
CA ARG A 42 -3.08 20.37 -0.60
C ARG A 42 -3.84 21.41 0.26
N ARG A 43 -4.64 20.99 1.26
CA ARG A 43 -5.32 21.88 2.22
C ARG A 43 -4.99 21.54 3.69
N PRO A 44 -3.73 21.74 4.11
CA PRO A 44 -3.54 22.55 5.33
C PRO A 44 -2.26 23.41 5.33
N ALA A 45 -2.14 24.41 4.44
CA ALA A 45 -0.99 25.33 4.42
C ALA A 45 -1.35 26.84 4.45
N GLU A 46 -2.62 27.23 4.38
CA GLU A 46 -3.03 28.64 4.38
C GLU A 46 -3.83 29.05 5.62
N LYS A 47 -3.08 29.53 6.62
CA LYS A 47 -3.37 30.64 7.56
C LYS A 47 -4.82 30.82 8.06
N SER A 48 -5.01 30.57 9.35
CA SER A 48 -6.00 31.33 10.12
C SER A 48 -5.64 32.82 10.16
N PRO A 49 -6.65 33.71 10.17
CA PRO A 49 -6.61 34.89 11.04
C PRO A 49 -7.75 34.88 12.06
N ARG A 50 -7.62 35.73 13.09
CA ARG A 50 -8.60 35.89 14.18
C ARG A 50 -9.78 36.78 13.74
N SER A 51 -10.89 36.70 14.48
CA SER A 51 -12.04 37.60 14.35
C SER A 51 -11.70 39.06 14.73
N PRO A 52 -12.58 40.01 14.36
CA PRO A 52 -13.41 40.58 15.43
C PRO A 52 -14.90 40.77 15.10
N ASN A 53 -15.69 40.85 16.18
CA ASN A 53 -17.05 41.41 16.31
C ASN A 53 -17.19 42.83 15.69
N ARG A 54 -18.38 43.39 15.35
CA ARG A 54 -19.81 42.98 15.47
C ARG A 54 -20.72 44.06 14.83
N LYS A 55 -21.84 43.70 14.18
CA LYS A 55 -23.21 44.29 14.34
C LYS A 55 -24.25 43.73 13.36
N GLU A 56 -25.52 43.78 13.78
CA GLU A 56 -26.69 43.11 13.17
C GLU A 56 -27.43 43.93 12.10
N SER A 57 -28.06 43.24 11.12
CA SER A 57 -29.44 43.43 10.57
C SER A 57 -29.62 42.51 9.33
N LYS A 58 -30.44 41.44 9.25
CA LYS A 58 -31.86 41.14 9.58
C LYS A 58 -32.79 41.33 8.36
N VAL A 59 -33.76 40.41 8.16
CA VAL A 59 -34.85 40.38 7.12
C VAL A 59 -34.32 39.92 5.74
N THR A 60 -34.45 38.65 5.30
CA THR A 60 -35.62 37.92 4.71
C THR A 60 -36.17 38.56 3.40
N SER A 61 -36.64 37.85 2.37
CA SER A 61 -37.13 36.45 2.24
C SER A 61 -37.20 35.99 0.76
N ARG A 62 -37.17 34.66 0.53
CA ARG A 62 -37.77 33.92 -0.63
C ARG A 62 -37.31 34.29 -2.06
N ALA A 63 -37.58 33.48 -3.09
CA ALA A 63 -37.57 32.01 -3.28
C ALA A 63 -37.99 31.74 -4.73
N GLU A 64 -37.42 30.69 -5.36
CA GLU A 64 -37.93 30.05 -6.60
C GLU A 64 -38.01 30.96 -7.86
N SER A 65 -38.05 30.47 -9.11
CA SER A 65 -37.53 29.24 -9.74
C SER A 65 -37.47 29.47 -11.27
N GLU A 66 -37.11 28.44 -12.04
CA GLU A 66 -37.39 28.28 -13.49
C GLU A 66 -36.62 29.16 -14.50
N SER A 67 -35.54 28.56 -15.01
CA SER A 67 -35.06 28.67 -16.41
C SER A 67 -36.13 28.15 -17.41
N PRO A 68 -35.97 28.22 -18.77
CA PRO A 68 -34.78 28.63 -19.54
C PRO A 68 -35.01 29.41 -20.87
N SER A 69 -33.89 29.70 -21.55
CA SER A 69 -33.70 29.60 -23.03
C SER A 69 -33.80 30.83 -23.97
N SER A 70 -33.24 30.60 -25.17
CA SER A 70 -33.03 31.45 -26.37
C SER A 70 -32.19 32.75 -26.29
N LEU A 71 -31.22 32.80 -27.22
CA LEU A 71 -30.46 33.99 -27.66
C LEU A 71 -31.12 34.57 -28.94
N PRO A 72 -30.41 35.36 -29.78
CA PRO A 72 -30.49 36.82 -29.94
C PRO A 72 -31.24 37.15 -31.28
N PRO A 73 -30.98 38.24 -32.07
CA PRO A 73 -30.18 39.46 -31.88
C PRO A 73 -30.90 40.78 -32.24
N GLY A 74 -30.20 41.93 -32.14
CA GLY A 74 -30.69 43.20 -32.69
C GLY A 74 -29.85 44.44 -32.34
N SER A 75 -28.75 44.70 -33.06
CA SER A 75 -28.08 46.01 -33.09
C SER A 75 -28.89 46.99 -33.96
N PRO A 76 -28.84 48.33 -33.72
CA PRO A 76 -27.86 49.11 -34.51
C PRO A 76 -27.28 50.39 -33.86
N SER A 77 -25.94 50.48 -33.88
CA SER A 77 -25.16 51.60 -34.46
C SER A 77 -25.00 52.97 -33.77
N LEU A 78 -23.87 53.61 -34.15
CA LEU A 78 -23.46 55.02 -34.01
C LEU A 78 -22.96 55.50 -32.61
N SER A 79 -21.86 56.25 -32.47
CA SER A 79 -20.80 56.57 -33.45
C SER A 79 -19.45 57.04 -32.83
N ALA A 80 -18.39 56.87 -33.63
CA ALA A 80 -16.98 57.31 -33.56
C ALA A 80 -16.50 58.46 -32.63
N GLY A 81 -15.21 58.44 -32.23
CA GLY A 81 -14.55 59.64 -31.65
C GLY A 81 -13.13 59.53 -31.03
N SER A 82 -12.11 59.01 -31.73
CA SER A 82 -10.67 59.19 -31.37
C SER A 82 -10.01 60.21 -32.34
N PRO A 83 -8.74 60.70 -32.20
CA PRO A 83 -7.68 60.36 -31.23
C PRO A 83 -6.76 61.52 -30.72
N ALA A 84 -5.78 61.16 -29.86
CA ALA A 84 -4.38 61.65 -29.80
C ALA A 84 -3.96 63.05 -29.24
N ALA A 85 -2.65 63.08 -28.86
CA ALA A 85 -1.71 64.21 -28.68
C ALA A 85 -1.55 64.93 -27.30
N SER A 86 -0.30 64.93 -26.83
CA SER A 86 0.33 65.78 -25.76
C SER A 86 0.88 67.10 -26.39
N PRO A 87 1.71 68.01 -25.77
CA PRO A 87 2.44 67.97 -24.47
C PRO A 87 2.67 69.33 -23.69
N LEU A 88 3.51 69.32 -22.63
CA LEU A 88 4.22 70.48 -21.97
C LEU A 88 3.33 71.46 -21.13
N LYS A 89 3.77 72.39 -20.24
CA LYS A 89 5.04 72.87 -19.57
C LYS A 89 4.62 73.81 -18.38
N THR A 90 5.36 74.27 -17.35
CA THR A 90 6.53 73.83 -16.52
C THR A 90 6.72 74.78 -15.30
N ARG A 91 6.96 74.28 -14.08
CA ARG A 91 7.53 75.00 -12.90
C ARG A 91 7.97 73.93 -11.87
N GLY A 92 9.15 73.86 -11.24
CA GLY A 92 10.38 74.70 -11.23
C GLY A 92 10.79 75.01 -9.77
N GLY A 93 12.02 74.81 -9.27
CA GLY A 93 13.24 74.16 -9.82
C GLY A 93 14.50 74.44 -8.96
N PHE A 94 15.59 73.67 -9.13
CA PHE A 94 16.95 73.84 -8.51
C PHE A 94 17.03 73.72 -6.96
N PHE A 95 18.18 73.47 -6.30
CA PHE A 95 19.61 73.47 -6.71
C PHE A 95 20.38 72.22 -6.16
N GLN A 96 21.64 72.04 -6.61
CA GLN A 96 22.59 71.01 -6.15
C GLN A 96 23.42 71.49 -4.93
N LYS A 97 23.96 70.55 -4.12
CA LYS A 97 25.40 70.19 -4.20
C LYS A 97 25.77 68.90 -3.45
N LYS A 98 26.94 68.38 -3.79
CA LYS A 98 27.72 67.29 -3.19
C LYS A 98 28.74 67.89 -2.19
N ASP A 99 29.31 67.09 -1.29
CA ASP A 99 30.76 66.79 -1.24
C ASP A 99 31.04 65.74 -0.14
N GLU A 100 32.26 65.19 -0.11
CA GLU A 100 32.70 64.00 0.67
C GLU A 100 33.66 64.40 1.80
N ASP A 101 33.84 63.58 2.85
CA ASP A 101 35.20 63.20 3.32
C ASP A 101 35.26 61.98 4.28
N LEU A 102 36.47 61.56 4.67
CA LEU A 102 36.85 60.25 5.20
C LEU A 102 37.55 60.25 6.59
N THR A 103 37.55 59.07 7.25
CA THR A 103 38.50 58.62 8.31
C THR A 103 38.49 59.39 9.67
N ASP A 104 39.06 58.90 10.79
CA ASP A 104 39.83 57.66 11.07
C ASP A 104 39.51 57.02 12.45
N MET A 105 40.14 55.88 12.73
CA MET A 105 40.13 55.07 13.95
C MET A 105 40.81 55.75 15.17
N THR A 106 40.44 55.32 16.39
CA THR A 106 41.41 54.71 17.35
C THR A 106 40.71 54.03 18.53
N GLN A 107 41.47 53.26 19.32
CA GLN A 107 40.99 52.35 20.37
C GLN A 107 41.52 52.75 21.76
N HIS A 108 40.87 52.29 22.86
CA HIS A 108 41.51 51.31 23.77
C HIS A 108 40.78 50.99 25.09
N LYS A 109 40.76 49.68 25.43
CA LYS A 109 40.90 49.06 26.78
C LYS A 109 39.75 49.34 27.79
N ARG A 110 39.39 48.43 28.71
CA ARG A 110 40.20 47.38 29.38
C ARG A 110 39.54 45.98 29.43
N LYS A 111 40.43 44.98 29.47
CA LYS A 111 40.25 43.57 29.93
C LYS A 111 40.79 43.48 31.40
N PRO A 112 40.90 42.32 32.08
CA PRO A 112 40.48 40.94 31.76
C PRO A 112 39.72 40.21 32.90
N LEU A 113 39.17 39.02 32.58
CA LEU A 113 39.53 37.73 33.22
C LEU A 113 39.02 36.58 32.33
N ALA A 114 39.53 35.35 32.48
CA ALA A 114 39.39 34.33 31.44
C ALA A 114 39.58 32.87 31.92
N ARG A 115 38.98 31.92 31.16
CA ARG A 115 39.17 30.46 31.21
C ARG A 115 38.65 29.77 32.51
N SER A 116 38.22 28.49 32.48
CA SER A 116 37.95 27.57 31.36
C SER A 116 37.08 26.37 31.81
N LYS A 117 36.42 25.73 30.83
CA LYS A 117 35.86 24.35 30.81
C LYS A 117 36.08 23.47 32.06
N THR A 118 34.98 22.99 32.65
CA THR A 118 34.76 21.54 32.89
C THR A 118 33.28 21.22 33.05
N ASP A 119 32.79 20.23 32.32
CA ASP A 119 31.67 19.36 32.75
C ASP A 119 32.19 18.45 33.89
N PRO A 120 31.35 18.00 34.86
CA PRO A 120 30.71 16.69 34.64
C PRO A 120 29.36 16.38 35.34
N ASN A 121 28.53 15.62 34.60
CA ASN A 121 27.74 14.47 35.06
C ASN A 121 26.33 14.67 35.68
N MET A 122 25.51 13.62 35.53
CA MET A 122 24.15 13.35 36.07
C MET A 122 23.05 14.35 35.62
N SER A 123 21.96 13.93 34.96
CA SER A 123 21.24 12.65 35.08
C SER A 123 20.36 12.33 33.86
N LYS A 124 20.02 11.05 33.67
CA LYS A 124 18.92 10.62 32.78
C LYS A 124 17.56 10.88 33.45
N LEU A 125 16.67 11.62 32.78
CA LEU A 125 15.21 11.52 32.90
C LEU A 125 14.61 11.85 31.51
N THR A 126 14.24 10.88 30.65
CA THR A 126 13.16 9.85 30.72
C THR A 126 11.75 10.40 30.50
N ASP A 127 11.07 9.79 29.52
CA ASP A 127 9.68 9.29 29.59
C ASP A 127 8.73 10.00 30.56
N SER A 128 7.89 10.91 30.04
CA SER A 128 6.85 11.56 30.85
C SER A 128 5.58 11.98 30.07
N LEU A 129 5.02 11.07 29.26
CA LEU A 129 3.60 11.14 28.85
C LEU A 129 2.85 9.80 29.03
N LEU A 130 3.20 9.08 30.10
CA LEU A 130 2.32 8.08 30.71
C LEU A 130 2.21 8.35 32.22
N LYS A 131 1.02 8.09 32.77
CA LYS A 131 0.65 8.16 34.21
C LYS A 131 0.69 9.56 34.86
N LYS A 132 -0.43 10.27 34.71
CA LYS A 132 -1.12 10.89 35.84
C LYS A 132 -2.59 10.44 35.77
N GLY A 133 -3.24 9.95 36.81
CA GLY A 133 -2.81 9.78 38.20
C GLY A 133 -4.05 9.85 39.08
N SER A 134 -4.68 8.71 39.37
CA SER A 134 -6.02 8.66 39.95
C SER A 134 -6.06 9.08 41.42
N SER A 135 -7.05 9.90 41.77
CA SER A 135 -7.46 10.10 43.16
C SER A 135 -8.93 10.49 43.26
N LEU A 136 -9.76 9.51 43.62
CA LEU A 136 -10.77 9.67 44.67
C LEU A 136 -11.21 8.27 45.14
N ARG A 137 -11.04 7.99 46.43
CA ARG A 137 -11.42 6.73 47.07
C ARG A 137 -12.76 6.87 47.79
N ARG A 138 -13.68 5.95 47.55
CA ARG A 138 -14.45 5.16 48.55
C ARG A 138 -15.43 4.24 47.81
N SER A 139 -15.24 2.91 47.85
CA SER A 139 -15.78 1.97 48.86
C SER A 139 -17.29 1.69 48.65
N LEU A 140 -17.81 0.47 48.70
CA LEU A 140 -17.38 -0.76 49.40
C LEU A 140 -17.57 -2.02 48.52
N ARG A 141 -17.13 -3.21 49.00
CA ARG A 141 -17.63 -4.50 48.50
C ARG A 141 -17.60 -5.58 49.59
N PHE A 142 -18.73 -6.30 49.73
CA PHE A 142 -18.99 -7.41 50.68
C PHE A 142 -18.98 -7.03 52.18
N PRO A 143 -19.74 -7.75 53.02
CA PRO A 143 -19.44 -9.13 53.43
C PRO A 143 -20.46 -10.19 52.94
N SER A 144 -20.29 -11.44 53.39
CA SER A 144 -21.13 -12.60 53.14
C SER A 144 -21.71 -13.21 54.44
N LYS A 145 -22.67 -14.15 54.28
CA LYS A 145 -23.45 -14.90 55.29
C LYS A 145 -22.90 -14.96 56.74
N LYS A 146 -23.78 -14.71 57.70
CA LYS A 146 -23.98 -15.61 58.87
C LYS A 146 -25.41 -15.54 59.42
N GLU A 147 -25.75 -16.45 60.33
CA GLU A 147 -27.12 -16.78 60.72
C GLU A 147 -27.67 -15.98 61.91
N ASN A 148 -29.00 -16.10 62.07
CA ASN A 148 -29.74 -16.40 63.31
C ASN A 148 -30.68 -15.32 63.94
N ASP A 149 -31.92 -15.79 64.13
CA ASP A 149 -32.87 -15.51 65.22
C ASP A 149 -33.62 -14.16 65.44
N LYS A 150 -34.96 -14.28 65.37
CA LYS A 150 -36.00 -13.81 66.30
C LYS A 150 -36.38 -12.30 66.41
N ALA A 151 -37.48 -12.00 65.68
CA ALA A 151 -38.82 -11.72 66.24
C ALA A 151 -39.28 -10.28 66.62
N ALA A 152 -40.61 -10.08 66.44
CA ALA A 152 -41.50 -9.06 67.02
C ALA A 152 -41.35 -7.58 66.56
N ARG A 153 -42.42 -6.78 66.43
CA ARG A 153 -43.85 -7.02 66.14
C ARG A 153 -44.57 -5.68 65.82
N GLN A 154 -45.65 -5.76 65.05
CA GLN A 154 -46.81 -4.85 65.00
C GLN A 154 -46.71 -3.43 64.40
N GLU A 155 -47.63 -3.23 63.45
CA GLU A 155 -48.23 -2.01 62.88
C GLU A 155 -49.16 -1.32 63.94
N PRO A 156 -50.06 -0.36 63.61
CA PRO A 156 -50.32 0.37 62.34
C PRO A 156 -50.50 1.89 62.50
N LEU A 157 -50.77 2.59 61.39
CA LEU A 157 -51.93 3.49 61.23
C LEU A 157 -52.05 3.95 59.76
N ALA A 158 -53.27 4.26 59.30
CA ALA A 158 -53.61 4.39 57.88
C ALA A 158 -54.32 5.71 57.53
N ALA A 159 -54.25 6.08 56.24
CA ALA A 159 -55.18 7.00 55.58
C ALA A 159 -55.19 6.68 54.07
N GLU A 160 -56.34 6.25 53.54
CA GLU A 160 -56.51 5.93 52.11
C GLU A 160 -57.06 7.14 51.33
N ALA A 161 -56.61 7.31 50.09
CA ALA A 161 -57.30 8.06 49.05
C ALA A 161 -56.90 7.54 47.66
N LEU A 162 -57.87 6.97 46.94
CA LEU A 162 -57.80 6.45 45.57
C LEU A 162 -59.02 7.01 44.79
N PRO A 163 -59.11 6.86 43.45
CA PRO A 163 -58.09 6.42 42.47
C PRO A 163 -57.91 7.42 41.30
N GLU A 164 -56.94 7.16 40.42
CA GLU A 164 -57.15 7.37 38.98
C GLU A 164 -56.35 6.31 38.19
N MET A 165 -56.82 5.94 37.00
CA MET A 165 -56.59 4.59 36.45
C MET A 165 -55.25 4.40 35.73
N ARG A 166 -54.66 3.21 35.94
CA ARG A 166 -53.83 2.53 34.94
C ARG A 166 -54.69 1.55 34.16
N GLU A 167 -54.58 1.54 32.84
CA GLU A 167 -54.85 0.32 32.08
C GLU A 167 -53.60 -0.55 32.15
N GLU A 168 -53.56 -1.47 33.12
CA GLU A 168 -52.61 -2.57 33.10
C GLU A 168 -53.09 -3.57 32.05
N LYS A 169 -52.47 -3.54 30.86
CA LYS A 169 -52.59 -4.66 29.92
C LYS A 169 -51.70 -5.79 30.42
N GLU A 170 -52.31 -6.63 31.25
CA GLU A 170 -51.82 -7.97 31.52
C GLU A 170 -51.71 -8.71 30.18
N THR A 171 -50.49 -8.80 29.64
CA THR A 171 -50.17 -9.85 28.68
C THR A 171 -50.06 -11.12 29.49
N GLU A 172 -51.10 -11.95 29.46
CA GLU A 172 -51.10 -13.29 30.02
C GLU A 172 -49.83 -14.01 29.52
N VAL A 173 -48.95 -14.36 30.45
CA VAL A 173 -47.83 -15.24 30.14
C VAL A 173 -48.41 -16.65 30.10
N GLU A 174 -48.70 -17.16 28.91
CA GLU A 174 -48.83 -18.61 28.71
C GLU A 174 -47.53 -19.25 29.23
N GLU A 175 -47.58 -19.87 30.40
CA GLU A 175 -46.56 -20.83 30.81
C GLU A 175 -46.66 -22.03 29.87
N MET A 176 -45.95 -21.95 28.73
CA MET A 176 -45.87 -23.05 27.78
C MET A 176 -45.13 -24.23 28.43
N GLU A 177 -45.89 -25.18 28.94
CA GLU A 177 -45.37 -26.44 29.48
C GLU A 177 -44.53 -27.16 28.40
N GLU A 178 -43.36 -27.69 28.79
CA GLU A 178 -42.55 -28.48 27.85
C GLU A 178 -43.28 -29.80 27.54
N MET A 179 -43.44 -30.11 26.25
CA MET A 179 -44.18 -31.29 25.78
C MET A 179 -43.63 -32.58 26.39
N GLU A 180 -44.50 -33.31 27.10
CA GLU A 180 -44.13 -34.53 27.84
C GLU A 180 -43.37 -35.53 26.96
N GLU A 181 -42.19 -35.98 27.40
CA GLU A 181 -41.38 -36.95 26.65
C GLU A 181 -42.06 -38.32 26.53
N LEU A 182 -42.89 -38.68 27.50
CA LEU A 182 -43.69 -39.91 27.47
C LEU A 182 -44.91 -39.75 26.55
N TYR A 183 -45.25 -40.82 25.83
CA TYR A 183 -46.44 -40.91 24.99
C TYR A 183 -47.04 -42.31 25.13
N THR A 184 -48.31 -42.36 25.52
CA THR A 184 -49.18 -43.54 25.42
C THR A 184 -50.01 -43.42 24.15
N LEU A 185 -49.81 -44.35 23.21
CA LEU A 185 -50.61 -44.44 21.99
C LEU A 185 -52.12 -44.60 22.33
N PRO A 186 -53.02 -43.87 21.65
CA PRO A 186 -54.45 -44.14 21.66
C PRO A 186 -54.80 -45.58 21.21
N GLU A 187 -56.02 -46.04 21.50
CA GLU A 187 -56.47 -47.38 21.11
C GLU A 187 -56.49 -47.55 19.57
N ILE A 188 -55.78 -48.56 19.07
CA ILE A 188 -55.69 -48.84 17.64
C ILE A 188 -57.04 -49.41 17.13
N PRO A 189 -57.64 -48.83 16.06
CA PRO A 189 -58.87 -49.35 15.48
C PRO A 189 -58.79 -50.84 15.13
N HIS A 190 -59.82 -51.60 15.53
CA HIS A 190 -59.85 -53.06 15.30
C HIS A 190 -60.00 -53.46 13.82
N THR A 191 -60.42 -52.52 12.96
CA THR A 191 -60.48 -52.66 11.50
C THR A 191 -59.97 -51.36 10.88
N PRO A 192 -58.96 -51.37 9.99
CA PRO A 192 -58.45 -50.17 9.34
C PRO A 192 -59.45 -49.63 8.31
N LEU A 193 -59.44 -48.31 8.10
CA LEU A 193 -60.05 -47.68 6.94
C LEU A 193 -59.40 -48.14 5.62
N SER A 194 -60.11 -48.03 4.50
CA SER A 194 -59.56 -48.37 3.20
C SER A 194 -58.40 -47.45 2.79
N VAL A 195 -57.49 -47.95 1.95
CA VAL A 195 -56.30 -47.23 1.46
C VAL A 195 -56.64 -45.81 0.96
N MET A 196 -57.74 -45.65 0.20
CA MET A 196 -58.18 -44.34 -0.30
C MET A 196 -58.68 -43.40 0.82
N GLN A 197 -59.28 -43.93 1.88
CA GLN A 197 -59.72 -43.14 3.03
C GLN A 197 -58.52 -42.70 3.88
N ILE A 198 -57.54 -43.58 4.11
CA ILE A 198 -56.31 -43.23 4.84
C ILE A 198 -55.53 -42.15 4.07
N ASN A 199 -55.32 -42.31 2.76
CA ASN A 199 -54.68 -41.28 1.95
C ASN A 199 -55.42 -39.94 2.04
N LYS A 200 -56.76 -39.94 2.01
CA LYS A 200 -57.56 -38.72 2.17
C LYS A 200 -57.37 -38.05 3.54
N LEU A 201 -57.19 -38.81 4.63
CA LEU A 201 -56.88 -38.25 5.95
C LEU A 201 -55.48 -37.59 5.96
N ILE A 202 -54.49 -38.20 5.29
CA ILE A 202 -53.14 -37.63 5.10
C ILE A 202 -53.22 -36.32 4.30
N GLU A 203 -53.95 -36.31 3.18
CA GLU A 203 -54.20 -35.11 2.36
C GLU A 203 -54.82 -33.98 3.19
N MET A 204 -55.83 -34.32 4.01
CA MET A 204 -56.59 -33.41 4.89
C MET A 204 -55.88 -33.01 6.19
N GLU A 205 -54.63 -33.41 6.43
CA GLU A 205 -53.83 -33.06 7.63
C GLU A 205 -54.37 -33.64 8.95
N VAL A 206 -55.23 -34.66 8.89
CA VAL A 206 -55.75 -35.39 10.07
C VAL A 206 -54.76 -36.51 10.46
N LEU A 207 -53.56 -36.10 10.89
CA LEU A 207 -52.38 -36.97 10.98
C LEU A 207 -52.53 -38.12 11.99
N GLU A 208 -53.18 -37.89 13.13
CA GLU A 208 -53.33 -38.89 14.20
C GLU A 208 -54.28 -40.02 13.79
N GLU A 209 -55.47 -39.70 13.26
CA GLU A 209 -56.39 -40.71 12.73
C GLU A 209 -55.77 -41.49 11.56
N ALA A 210 -55.02 -40.80 10.68
CA ALA A 210 -54.30 -41.45 9.60
C ALA A 210 -53.24 -42.44 10.11
N HIS A 211 -52.45 -42.06 11.11
CA HIS A 211 -51.42 -42.91 11.72
C HIS A 211 -52.02 -44.11 12.47
N LEU A 212 -53.08 -43.92 13.26
CA LEU A 212 -53.76 -45.03 13.95
C LEU A 212 -54.34 -46.06 12.98
N ASN A 213 -54.88 -45.62 11.84
CA ASN A 213 -55.36 -46.52 10.79
C ASN A 213 -54.21 -47.21 10.02
N LEU A 214 -53.07 -46.54 9.85
CA LEU A 214 -51.84 -47.13 9.32
C LEU A 214 -51.32 -48.25 10.23
N LEU A 215 -51.27 -48.02 11.55
CA LEU A 215 -50.89 -49.03 12.54
C LEU A 215 -51.87 -50.21 12.55
N ALA A 216 -53.18 -49.96 12.43
CA ALA A 216 -54.19 -51.02 12.29
C ALA A 216 -53.93 -51.89 11.04
N MET A 217 -53.64 -51.26 9.90
CA MET A 217 -53.32 -51.96 8.64
C MET A 217 -51.99 -52.74 8.72
N ARG A 218 -50.97 -52.19 9.40
CA ARG A 218 -49.70 -52.88 9.67
C ARG A 218 -49.88 -54.09 10.58
N LEU A 219 -50.75 -54.00 11.60
CA LEU A 219 -51.10 -55.12 12.47
C LEU A 219 -51.91 -56.21 11.74
N GLU A 220 -52.79 -55.87 10.80
CA GLU A 220 -53.41 -56.86 9.91
C GLU A 220 -52.36 -57.57 9.05
N PHE A 221 -51.49 -56.82 8.37
CA PHE A 221 -50.41 -57.37 7.56
C PHE A 221 -49.48 -58.31 8.35
N GLN A 222 -49.06 -57.91 9.57
CA GLN A 222 -48.25 -58.76 10.46
C GLN A 222 -48.99 -60.05 10.87
N LYS A 223 -50.30 -59.98 11.19
CA LYS A 223 -51.10 -61.17 11.53
C LYS A 223 -51.25 -62.11 10.32
N GLU A 224 -51.53 -61.57 9.14
CA GLU A 224 -51.64 -62.35 7.91
C GLU A 224 -50.30 -62.99 7.52
N GLN A 225 -49.19 -62.28 7.69
CA GLN A 225 -47.83 -62.80 7.49
C GLN A 225 -47.48 -63.93 8.47
N GLN A 226 -47.97 -63.87 9.73
CA GLN A 226 -47.78 -64.93 10.73
C GLN A 226 -48.71 -66.13 10.53
N GLN A 227 -49.91 -65.93 9.98
CA GLN A 227 -50.90 -66.99 9.77
C GLN A 227 -50.77 -67.69 8.41
N THR A 228 -50.19 -67.03 7.40
CA THR A 228 -50.22 -67.50 6.00
C THR A 228 -48.87 -68.09 5.58
N GLY A 229 -48.67 -69.38 5.86
CA GLY A 229 -47.62 -70.16 5.19
C GLY A 229 -47.94 -70.33 3.70
N ASP A 230 -47.13 -69.72 2.82
CA ASP A 230 -47.11 -69.78 1.33
C ASP A 230 -48.40 -69.46 0.54
N ASN A 231 -49.58 -69.41 1.16
CA ASN A 231 -50.86 -69.44 0.45
C ASN A 231 -51.44 -68.09 -0.03
N SER A 232 -50.63 -67.04 -0.26
CA SER A 232 -51.01 -65.87 -1.12
C SER A 232 -49.92 -64.77 -1.25
N PRO A 233 -48.68 -65.07 -1.71
CA PRO A 233 -47.60 -64.07 -1.78
C PRO A 233 -47.94 -62.83 -2.64
N MET A 234 -48.84 -62.97 -3.62
CA MET A 234 -49.31 -61.86 -4.47
C MET A 234 -50.16 -60.82 -3.71
N GLU A 235 -50.95 -61.23 -2.71
CA GLU A 235 -51.82 -60.33 -1.96
C GLU A 235 -51.08 -59.66 -0.81
N LEU A 236 -50.21 -60.41 -0.11
CA LEU A 236 -49.28 -59.84 0.87
C LEU A 236 -48.37 -58.80 0.21
N ALA A 237 -47.74 -59.11 -0.94
CA ALA A 237 -46.91 -58.16 -1.69
C ALA A 237 -47.70 -57.04 -2.39
N LYS A 238 -49.04 -57.05 -2.31
CA LYS A 238 -49.88 -55.90 -2.65
C LYS A 238 -50.15 -55.04 -1.42
N LYS A 239 -50.60 -55.62 -0.30
CA LYS A 239 -50.79 -54.90 0.98
C LYS A 239 -49.50 -54.21 1.43
N GLU A 240 -48.35 -54.87 1.30
CA GLU A 240 -47.03 -54.30 1.57
C GLU A 240 -46.75 -53.04 0.73
N LYS A 241 -47.13 -53.02 -0.56
CA LYS A 241 -46.96 -51.85 -1.44
C LYS A 241 -47.96 -50.75 -1.13
N ASP A 242 -49.23 -51.09 -0.88
CA ASP A 242 -50.27 -50.14 -0.49
C ASP A 242 -49.89 -49.46 0.85
N LEU A 243 -49.37 -50.23 1.81
CA LEU A 243 -48.86 -49.77 3.11
C LEU A 243 -47.61 -48.90 2.96
N ALA A 244 -46.63 -49.32 2.15
CA ALA A 244 -45.42 -48.54 1.87
C ALA A 244 -45.71 -47.22 1.14
N LEU A 245 -46.71 -47.19 0.24
CA LEU A 245 -47.18 -45.96 -0.40
C LEU A 245 -47.81 -45.00 0.63
N LEU A 246 -48.75 -45.48 1.45
CA LEU A 246 -49.39 -44.66 2.49
C LEU A 246 -48.37 -44.11 3.51
N TYR A 247 -47.41 -44.93 3.96
CA TYR A 247 -46.33 -44.45 4.83
C TYR A 247 -45.41 -43.44 4.12
N THR A 248 -45.11 -43.65 2.84
CA THR A 248 -44.32 -42.70 2.03
C THR A 248 -45.03 -41.36 1.88
N ASP A 249 -46.34 -41.36 1.66
CA ASP A 249 -47.13 -40.13 1.49
C ASP A 249 -47.40 -39.43 2.84
N LEU A 250 -47.60 -40.17 3.93
CA LEU A 250 -47.57 -39.62 5.30
C LEU A 250 -46.21 -38.96 5.59
N ARG A 251 -45.09 -39.63 5.27
CA ARG A 251 -43.73 -39.09 5.49
C ARG A 251 -43.49 -37.83 4.67
N LYS A 252 -43.90 -37.78 3.39
CA LYS A 252 -43.88 -36.55 2.58
C LYS A 252 -44.68 -35.43 3.23
N LYS A 253 -45.93 -35.71 3.65
CA LYS A 253 -46.83 -34.71 4.26
C LYS A 253 -46.25 -34.16 5.57
N ILE A 254 -45.74 -35.04 6.44
CA ILE A 254 -45.03 -34.66 7.67
C ILE A 254 -43.81 -33.80 7.32
N CYS A 255 -42.97 -34.19 6.36
CA CYS A 255 -41.83 -33.37 5.93
C CYS A 255 -42.27 -31.98 5.43
N THR A 256 -43.36 -31.85 4.67
CA THR A 256 -43.85 -30.52 4.25
C THR A 256 -44.29 -29.64 5.42
N ILE A 257 -44.99 -30.21 6.42
CA ILE A 257 -45.41 -29.49 7.63
C ILE A 257 -44.18 -29.07 8.46
N VAL A 258 -43.14 -29.90 8.51
CA VAL A 258 -41.86 -29.58 9.17
C VAL A 258 -41.08 -28.48 8.43
N CYS A 259 -41.03 -28.51 7.09
CA CYS A 259 -40.43 -27.44 6.28
C CYS A 259 -41.12 -26.08 6.49
N ASP A 260 -42.46 -26.07 6.53
CA ASP A 260 -43.26 -24.86 6.70
C ASP A 260 -43.43 -24.43 8.18
N SER A 261 -42.98 -25.26 9.13
CA SER A 261 -43.18 -25.08 10.58
C SER A 261 -42.81 -23.68 11.07
N ASN A 262 -41.59 -23.22 10.78
CA ASN A 262 -41.11 -21.89 11.17
C ASN A 262 -41.52 -20.77 10.19
N SER A 263 -42.24 -21.08 9.11
CA SER A 263 -42.78 -20.09 8.17
C SER A 263 -44.21 -19.69 8.53
N PHE A 264 -44.98 -20.63 9.09
CA PHE A 264 -46.37 -20.41 9.52
C PHE A 264 -46.67 -21.01 10.91
N PRO A 265 -46.02 -20.55 12.00
CA PRO A 265 -46.13 -21.19 13.32
C PRO A 265 -47.57 -21.34 13.82
N ALA A 266 -48.39 -20.29 13.67
CA ALA A 266 -49.79 -20.28 14.12
C ALA A 266 -50.70 -21.29 13.40
N ARG A 267 -50.39 -21.70 12.16
CA ARG A 267 -51.10 -22.81 11.48
C ARG A 267 -50.62 -24.15 12.02
N ASN A 268 -49.32 -24.26 12.29
CA ASN A 268 -48.66 -25.54 12.46
C ASN A 268 -48.55 -25.99 13.94
N LYS A 269 -48.68 -25.09 14.94
CA LYS A 269 -48.51 -25.39 16.39
C LYS A 269 -49.21 -26.69 16.83
N ALA A 270 -50.48 -26.89 16.47
CA ALA A 270 -51.21 -28.12 16.79
C ALA A 270 -50.73 -29.36 15.99
N LEU A 271 -50.54 -29.21 14.68
CA LEU A 271 -50.09 -30.31 13.81
C LEU A 271 -48.70 -30.84 14.21
N LEU A 272 -47.81 -29.98 14.70
CA LEU A 272 -46.45 -30.33 15.11
C LEU A 272 -46.42 -31.28 16.32
N VAL A 273 -47.39 -31.18 17.24
CA VAL A 273 -47.55 -32.12 18.36
C VAL A 273 -47.82 -33.53 17.84
N HIS A 274 -48.79 -33.68 16.93
CA HIS A 274 -49.09 -34.99 16.31
C HIS A 274 -47.90 -35.50 15.47
N VAL A 275 -47.21 -34.63 14.72
CA VAL A 275 -45.95 -34.96 14.01
C VAL A 275 -44.91 -35.54 14.95
N ALA A 276 -44.66 -34.88 16.09
CA ALA A 276 -43.67 -35.33 17.07
C ALA A 276 -44.04 -36.68 17.67
N ARG A 277 -45.32 -36.90 18.01
CA ARG A 277 -45.81 -38.21 18.49
C ARG A 277 -45.65 -39.32 17.46
N ILE A 278 -46.02 -39.08 16.19
CA ILE A 278 -45.87 -40.07 15.11
C ILE A 278 -44.40 -40.46 14.93
N ILE A 279 -43.49 -39.48 14.95
CA ILE A 279 -42.04 -39.75 14.83
C ILE A 279 -41.52 -40.55 16.05
N GLN A 280 -41.87 -40.15 17.29
CA GLN A 280 -41.51 -40.91 18.49
C GLN A 280 -42.02 -42.36 18.43
N GLU A 281 -43.20 -42.58 17.85
CA GLU A 281 -43.89 -43.86 17.89
C GLU A 281 -43.47 -44.81 16.77
N GLU A 282 -43.17 -44.30 15.56
CA GLU A 282 -42.56 -45.11 14.49
C GLU A 282 -41.10 -45.45 14.79
N GLU A 283 -40.29 -44.53 15.34
CA GLU A 283 -38.87 -44.81 15.65
C GLU A 283 -38.72 -45.92 16.71
N LYS A 284 -39.68 -46.06 17.65
CA LYS A 284 -39.76 -47.20 18.60
C LYS A 284 -39.97 -48.55 17.92
N ARG A 285 -40.59 -48.59 16.74
CA ARG A 285 -40.91 -49.82 15.99
C ARG A 285 -40.34 -49.82 14.57
N ALA A 286 -39.15 -49.24 14.41
CA ALA A 286 -38.35 -49.35 13.20
C ALA A 286 -37.96 -50.82 12.89
N GLU A 287 -37.89 -51.69 13.90
CA GLU A 287 -37.61 -53.13 13.74
C GLU A 287 -38.85 -53.99 13.39
N GLU A 288 -40.08 -53.44 13.47
CA GLU A 288 -41.30 -54.21 13.17
C GLU A 288 -41.57 -54.32 11.65
N PRO A 289 -41.97 -55.49 11.13
CA PRO A 289 -42.39 -55.64 9.74
C PRO A 289 -43.50 -54.67 9.30
N GLY A 290 -43.48 -54.28 8.03
CA GLY A 290 -44.47 -53.38 7.41
C GLY A 290 -44.26 -51.88 7.62
N GLY A 291 -43.15 -51.47 8.24
CA GLY A 291 -42.76 -50.05 8.33
C GLY A 291 -41.89 -49.58 7.15
N LEU A 292 -41.58 -48.28 7.13
CA LEU A 292 -40.48 -47.77 6.31
C LEU A 292 -39.13 -48.10 6.97
N PRO A 293 -38.10 -48.51 6.19
CA PRO A 293 -36.79 -48.90 6.73
C PRO A 293 -35.87 -47.72 7.07
N ASP A 294 -36.23 -46.51 6.64
CA ASP A 294 -35.47 -45.29 6.93
C ASP A 294 -35.91 -44.68 8.27
N SER A 295 -34.98 -44.09 9.04
CA SER A 295 -35.32 -43.33 10.24
C SER A 295 -36.29 -42.16 9.96
N TRP A 296 -37.25 -41.98 10.86
CA TRP A 296 -38.18 -40.85 10.85
C TRP A 296 -37.54 -39.63 11.51
N MET A 297 -36.69 -39.84 12.52
CA MET A 297 -35.85 -38.79 13.11
C MET A 297 -34.87 -38.20 12.09
N GLU A 298 -34.25 -39.00 11.22
CA GLU A 298 -33.41 -38.47 10.14
C GLU A 298 -34.23 -37.72 9.08
N ALA A 299 -35.41 -38.22 8.72
CA ALA A 299 -36.33 -37.53 7.82
C ALA A 299 -36.71 -36.13 8.33
N TRP A 300 -37.01 -36.02 9.63
CA TRP A 300 -37.30 -34.76 10.30
C TRP A 300 -36.10 -33.80 10.29
N ARG A 301 -34.88 -34.29 10.56
CA ARG A 301 -33.64 -33.48 10.51
C ARG A 301 -33.35 -32.93 9.11
N GLU A 302 -33.62 -33.71 8.07
CA GLU A 302 -33.47 -33.26 6.68
C GLU A 302 -34.62 -32.32 6.25
N ALA A 303 -35.86 -32.54 6.71
CA ALA A 303 -36.97 -31.59 6.48
C ALA A 303 -36.72 -30.22 7.14
N VAL A 304 -36.25 -30.18 8.40
CA VAL A 304 -35.78 -28.94 9.05
C VAL A 304 -34.70 -28.26 8.20
N SER A 305 -33.76 -29.05 7.66
CA SER A 305 -32.69 -28.53 6.80
C SER A 305 -33.20 -28.00 5.45
N GLN A 306 -34.25 -28.59 4.89
CA GLN A 306 -34.89 -28.12 3.66
C GLN A 306 -35.67 -26.83 3.89
N GLY A 307 -36.41 -26.69 5.00
CA GLY A 307 -37.03 -25.43 5.41
C GLY A 307 -36.00 -24.30 5.56
N VAL A 308 -34.87 -24.58 6.24
CA VAL A 308 -33.74 -23.66 6.35
C VAL A 308 -33.13 -23.33 4.96
N GLN A 309 -32.98 -24.31 4.07
CA GLN A 309 -32.45 -24.07 2.71
C GLN A 309 -33.40 -23.25 1.85
N VAL A 310 -34.72 -23.41 1.96
CA VAL A 310 -35.71 -22.55 1.29
C VAL A 310 -35.58 -21.12 1.79
N LYS A 311 -35.50 -20.90 3.11
CA LYS A 311 -35.33 -19.57 3.71
C LYS A 311 -34.04 -18.88 3.28
N VAL A 312 -32.91 -19.58 3.32
CA VAL A 312 -31.60 -19.05 2.87
C VAL A 312 -31.61 -18.69 1.38
N ASN A 313 -32.25 -19.51 0.52
CA ASN A 313 -32.40 -19.20 -0.90
C ASN A 313 -33.39 -18.05 -1.17
N GLY A 314 -34.35 -17.82 -0.26
CA GLY A 314 -35.31 -16.71 -0.33
C GLY A 314 -34.76 -15.35 0.11
N VAL A 315 -33.56 -15.30 0.70
CA VAL A 315 -32.90 -14.03 1.04
C VAL A 315 -32.52 -13.29 -0.23
N HIS A 316 -33.07 -12.09 -0.41
CA HIS A 316 -32.85 -11.23 -1.58
C HIS A 316 -31.37 -11.11 -1.96
N LEU A 317 -31.07 -11.37 -3.24
CA LEU A 317 -29.72 -11.40 -3.81
C LEU A 317 -29.68 -10.49 -5.04
N GLU A 318 -29.06 -9.33 -4.89
CA GLU A 318 -28.99 -8.34 -5.97
C GLU A 318 -27.94 -8.70 -7.03
N LYS A 319 -28.27 -8.44 -8.29
CA LYS A 319 -27.30 -8.56 -9.38
C LYS A 319 -26.19 -7.51 -9.19
N LYS A 320 -24.94 -7.95 -9.34
CA LYS A 320 -23.73 -7.11 -9.25
C LYS A 320 -23.80 -5.80 -10.05
N GLU A 321 -24.49 -5.82 -11.19
CA GLU A 321 -24.70 -4.66 -12.07
C GLU A 321 -25.52 -3.52 -11.42
N HIS A 322 -26.40 -3.85 -10.46
CA HIS A 322 -27.38 -2.93 -9.89
C HIS A 322 -26.92 -2.34 -8.54
N ASN A 323 -26.07 -3.05 -7.81
CA ASN A 323 -25.55 -2.60 -6.52
C ASN A 323 -24.06 -2.96 -6.37
N SER A 324 -23.21 -1.95 -6.22
CA SER A 324 -21.77 -2.12 -6.03
C SER A 324 -21.41 -2.86 -4.74
N SER A 325 -22.34 -2.96 -3.78
CA SER A 325 -22.18 -3.63 -2.48
C SER A 325 -23.11 -4.83 -2.30
N TRP A 326 -23.64 -5.40 -3.40
CA TRP A 326 -24.60 -6.51 -3.44
C TRP A 326 -24.35 -7.60 -2.39
N LEU A 327 -23.12 -8.10 -2.29
CA LEU A 327 -22.75 -9.19 -1.39
C LEU A 327 -22.76 -8.76 0.08
N ALA A 328 -22.30 -7.55 0.39
CA ALA A 328 -22.32 -7.03 1.76
C ALA A 328 -23.76 -6.80 2.26
N VAL A 329 -24.67 -6.39 1.36
CA VAL A 329 -26.10 -6.26 1.65
C VAL A 329 -26.72 -7.65 1.85
N HIS A 330 -26.51 -8.59 0.93
CA HIS A 330 -27.04 -9.96 1.03
C HIS A 330 -26.57 -10.67 2.31
N LEU A 331 -25.28 -10.58 2.64
CA LEU A 331 -24.72 -11.15 3.88
C LEU A 331 -25.29 -10.47 5.15
N GLY A 332 -25.63 -9.18 5.08
CA GLY A 332 -26.34 -8.47 6.15
C GLY A 332 -27.78 -8.95 6.35
N LEU A 333 -28.53 -9.11 5.24
CA LEU A 333 -29.89 -9.65 5.26
C LEU A 333 -29.90 -11.11 5.74
N LEU A 334 -29.00 -11.95 5.23
CA LEU A 334 -28.83 -13.34 5.66
C LEU A 334 -28.56 -13.42 7.17
N GLY A 335 -27.65 -12.59 7.69
CA GLY A 335 -27.37 -12.47 9.12
C GLY A 335 -28.60 -12.13 9.95
N LYS A 336 -29.44 -11.18 9.48
CA LYS A 336 -30.70 -10.81 10.13
C LYS A 336 -31.69 -11.98 10.13
N THR A 337 -31.92 -12.60 8.97
CA THR A 337 -32.87 -13.72 8.82
C THR A 337 -32.51 -14.88 9.73
N ILE A 338 -31.22 -15.21 9.91
CA ILE A 338 -30.79 -16.28 10.84
C ILE A 338 -31.21 -15.99 12.28
N VAL A 339 -31.05 -14.75 12.75
CA VAL A 339 -31.42 -14.38 14.14
C VAL A 339 -32.93 -14.39 14.32
N GLU A 340 -33.68 -13.78 13.39
CA GLU A 340 -35.15 -13.78 13.41
C GLU A 340 -35.71 -15.21 13.38
N ASP A 341 -35.11 -16.11 12.59
CA ASP A 341 -35.54 -17.51 12.49
C ASP A 341 -35.28 -18.30 13.79
N LEU A 342 -34.06 -18.21 14.34
CA LEU A 342 -33.67 -18.93 15.55
C LEU A 342 -34.36 -18.38 16.81
N GLU A 343 -34.67 -17.07 16.85
CA GLU A 343 -35.50 -16.48 17.89
C GLU A 343 -36.94 -17.02 17.85
N ASN A 344 -37.51 -17.22 16.66
CA ASN A 344 -38.81 -17.89 16.50
C ASN A 344 -38.74 -19.39 16.88
N VAL A 345 -37.65 -20.11 16.52
CA VAL A 345 -37.46 -21.51 16.95
C VAL A 345 -37.49 -21.62 18.47
N LYS A 346 -36.74 -20.74 19.15
CA LYS A 346 -36.66 -20.71 20.61
C LYS A 346 -37.99 -20.30 21.26
N ARG A 347 -38.69 -19.32 20.70
CA ARG A 347 -39.93 -18.78 21.28
C ARG A 347 -41.12 -19.72 21.12
N GLU A 348 -41.29 -20.37 19.97
CA GLU A 348 -42.54 -21.08 19.61
C GLU A 348 -42.32 -22.57 19.30
N LEU A 349 -41.33 -22.93 18.49
CA LEU A 349 -41.15 -24.32 18.04
C LEU A 349 -40.54 -25.24 19.10
N ARG A 350 -39.75 -24.71 20.04
CA ARG A 350 -39.19 -25.45 21.18
C ARG A 350 -40.27 -26.26 21.91
N TRP A 351 -41.42 -25.64 22.17
CA TRP A 351 -42.51 -26.19 22.99
C TRP A 351 -43.43 -27.14 22.21
N SER A 352 -43.30 -27.19 20.88
CA SER A 352 -44.10 -28.06 20.00
C SER A 352 -43.50 -29.45 19.81
N TYR A 353 -42.42 -29.78 20.52
CA TYR A 353 -41.67 -31.04 20.41
C TYR A 353 -41.12 -31.48 21.79
N PRO A 354 -40.96 -32.79 22.04
CA PRO A 354 -40.25 -33.28 23.21
C PRO A 354 -38.75 -32.90 23.25
N PRO A 355 -38.15 -32.74 24.45
CA PRO A 355 -36.74 -32.40 24.61
C PRO A 355 -35.74 -33.30 23.86
N SER A 356 -36.05 -34.59 23.68
CA SER A 356 -35.23 -35.56 22.94
C SER A 356 -34.90 -35.15 21.50
N PHE A 357 -35.77 -34.38 20.84
CA PHE A 357 -35.54 -33.92 19.47
C PHE A 357 -34.37 -32.94 19.35
N LYS A 358 -34.12 -32.17 20.43
CA LYS A 358 -33.17 -31.05 20.48
C LYS A 358 -33.37 -30.08 19.30
N VAL A 359 -34.57 -29.49 19.22
CA VAL A 359 -35.02 -28.67 18.07
C VAL A 359 -34.05 -27.53 17.77
N PHE A 360 -33.71 -26.69 18.76
CA PHE A 360 -32.81 -25.56 18.58
C PHE A 360 -31.43 -25.99 18.06
N SER A 361 -30.81 -26.99 18.71
CA SER A 361 -29.56 -27.67 18.29
C SER A 361 -29.61 -28.12 16.83
N THR A 362 -30.74 -28.66 16.39
CA THR A 362 -30.95 -29.18 15.04
C THR A 362 -31.01 -28.04 14.02
N TYR A 363 -31.79 -26.99 14.30
CA TYR A 363 -31.85 -25.78 13.46
C TYR A 363 -30.49 -25.08 13.35
N VAL A 364 -29.75 -24.91 14.46
CA VAL A 364 -28.41 -24.31 14.47
C VAL A 364 -27.43 -25.10 13.57
N LYS A 365 -27.40 -26.42 13.71
CA LYS A 365 -26.57 -27.30 12.86
C LYS A 365 -27.01 -27.27 11.38
N SER A 366 -28.31 -27.23 11.10
CA SER A 366 -28.84 -27.02 9.75
C SER A 366 -28.38 -25.69 9.16
N TYR A 367 -28.44 -24.59 9.92
CA TYR A 367 -27.93 -23.29 9.48
C TYR A 367 -26.43 -23.31 9.20
N HIS A 368 -25.60 -23.89 10.07
CA HIS A 368 -24.16 -24.03 9.81
C HIS A 368 -23.87 -24.78 8.50
N ARG A 369 -24.58 -25.88 8.23
CA ARG A 369 -24.45 -26.69 6.99
C ARG A 369 -24.89 -25.91 5.75
N ILE A 370 -26.11 -25.38 5.77
CA ILE A 370 -26.73 -24.74 4.60
C ILE A 370 -26.01 -23.44 4.24
N ILE A 371 -25.58 -22.63 5.22
CA ILE A 371 -24.81 -21.42 4.97
C ILE A 371 -23.45 -21.77 4.37
N GLY A 372 -22.74 -22.78 4.89
CA GLY A 372 -21.47 -23.24 4.32
C GLY A 372 -21.59 -23.64 2.85
N GLN A 373 -22.68 -24.31 2.47
CA GLN A 373 -23.00 -24.61 1.06
C GLN A 373 -23.36 -23.36 0.25
N HIS A 374 -24.14 -22.43 0.82
CA HIS A 374 -24.57 -21.20 0.14
C HIS A 374 -23.40 -20.26 -0.18
N LEU A 375 -22.51 -20.01 0.80
CA LEU A 375 -21.30 -19.20 0.59
C LEU A 375 -20.39 -19.79 -0.51
N ARG A 376 -20.33 -21.13 -0.62
CA ARG A 376 -19.60 -21.81 -1.71
C ARG A 376 -20.29 -21.67 -3.08
N LYS A 377 -21.63 -21.58 -3.14
CA LYS A 377 -22.37 -21.24 -4.38
C LYS A 377 -22.14 -19.78 -4.82
N LEU A 378 -21.87 -18.88 -3.87
CA LEU A 378 -21.56 -17.47 -4.15
C LEU A 378 -20.10 -17.24 -4.57
N GLU A 379 -19.14 -17.98 -4.02
CA GLU A 379 -17.68 -17.81 -4.20
C GLU A 379 -17.18 -17.60 -5.65
N PRO A 380 -17.70 -18.30 -6.68
CA PRO A 380 -17.32 -18.05 -8.08
C PRO A 380 -17.71 -16.66 -8.61
N GLN A 381 -18.76 -16.04 -8.06
CA GLN A 381 -19.24 -14.71 -8.45
C GLN A 381 -18.40 -13.60 -7.81
N VAL A 382 -17.72 -13.92 -6.70
CA VAL A 382 -16.90 -13.01 -5.90
C VAL A 382 -15.58 -12.74 -6.63
N THR A 383 -15.54 -11.62 -7.35
CA THR A 383 -14.51 -11.25 -8.33
C THR A 383 -13.71 -10.00 -7.96
N GLU A 384 -14.21 -9.17 -7.04
CA GLU A 384 -13.59 -7.91 -6.61
C GLU A 384 -13.03 -8.00 -5.19
N LEU A 385 -11.91 -7.33 -4.93
CA LEU A 385 -11.20 -7.38 -3.64
C LEU A 385 -12.10 -6.99 -2.45
N LYS A 386 -13.01 -6.02 -2.66
CA LYS A 386 -14.01 -5.57 -1.68
C LYS A 386 -15.05 -6.66 -1.35
N ASP A 387 -15.43 -7.47 -2.34
CA ASP A 387 -16.44 -8.52 -2.20
C ASP A 387 -15.80 -9.73 -1.50
N LEU A 388 -14.54 -10.07 -1.84
CA LEU A 388 -13.75 -11.05 -1.09
C LEU A 388 -13.54 -10.62 0.37
N TYR A 389 -13.23 -9.34 0.61
CA TYR A 389 -13.14 -8.80 1.97
C TYR A 389 -14.47 -8.96 2.72
N ALA A 390 -15.60 -8.58 2.11
CA ALA A 390 -16.92 -8.68 2.74
C ALA A 390 -17.31 -10.12 3.09
N LEU A 391 -16.95 -11.09 2.23
CA LEU A 391 -17.15 -12.52 2.49
C LEU A 391 -16.27 -13.04 3.64
N LEU A 392 -14.97 -12.74 3.62
CA LEU A 392 -14.03 -13.18 4.66
C LEU A 392 -14.38 -12.56 6.02
N ASP A 393 -14.65 -11.26 6.07
CA ASP A 393 -15.06 -10.54 7.28
C ASP A 393 -16.38 -11.08 7.84
N TRP A 394 -17.29 -11.55 6.99
CA TRP A 394 -18.52 -12.18 7.47
C TRP A 394 -18.29 -13.56 8.07
N ILE A 395 -17.50 -14.41 7.40
CA ILE A 395 -17.16 -15.76 7.87
C ILE A 395 -16.36 -15.73 9.17
N LEU A 396 -15.33 -14.87 9.25
CA LEU A 396 -14.38 -14.82 10.36
C LEU A 396 -14.94 -14.04 11.55
N ASN A 397 -15.46 -12.83 11.31
CA ASN A 397 -15.82 -11.90 12.38
C ASN A 397 -17.34 -11.83 12.64
N LYS A 398 -18.14 -11.54 11.61
CA LYS A 398 -19.56 -11.18 11.83
C LYS A 398 -20.42 -12.36 12.26
N TYR A 399 -20.21 -13.55 11.70
CA TYR A 399 -21.03 -14.73 11.99
C TYR A 399 -20.99 -15.12 13.48
N LYS A 400 -19.78 -15.12 14.06
CA LYS A 400 -19.53 -15.44 15.47
C LYS A 400 -19.82 -14.28 16.43
N SER A 401 -20.12 -13.09 15.91
CA SER A 401 -20.32 -11.89 16.72
C SER A 401 -21.67 -11.88 17.44
N GLU A 402 -21.79 -11.00 18.44
CA GLU A 402 -23.01 -10.63 19.16
C GLU A 402 -24.19 -10.19 18.27
N LYS A 403 -23.97 -9.99 16.96
CA LYS A 403 -25.00 -9.61 15.98
C LYS A 403 -25.67 -10.78 15.27
N ILE A 404 -25.08 -11.98 15.33
CA ILE A 404 -25.62 -13.20 14.71
C ILE A 404 -25.59 -14.32 15.76
N MET A 405 -24.60 -15.22 15.75
CA MET A 405 -24.60 -16.38 16.66
C MET A 405 -24.29 -16.04 18.12
N GLY A 406 -23.68 -14.90 18.40
CA GLY A 406 -23.51 -14.38 19.76
C GLY A 406 -24.71 -13.60 20.31
N SER A 407 -25.84 -13.52 19.60
CA SER A 407 -26.96 -12.64 19.97
C SER A 407 -27.57 -13.00 21.32
N PHE A 408 -27.81 -11.98 22.15
CA PHE A 408 -28.45 -12.10 23.46
C PHE A 408 -29.86 -12.71 23.38
N CYS A 409 -30.59 -12.53 22.26
CA CYS A 409 -31.90 -13.17 22.05
C CYS A 409 -31.82 -14.71 22.06
N LEU A 410 -30.68 -15.27 21.63
CA LEU A 410 -30.44 -16.70 21.48
C LEU A 410 -29.87 -17.36 22.76
N GLN A 411 -29.53 -16.57 23.77
CA GLN A 411 -29.05 -17.07 25.07
C GLN A 411 -30.25 -17.46 25.97
N PRO A 412 -30.16 -18.51 26.81
CA PRO A 412 -28.98 -19.35 27.08
C PRO A 412 -28.77 -20.50 26.09
N ASP A 413 -29.74 -20.82 25.23
CA ASP A 413 -29.74 -22.06 24.43
C ASP A 413 -28.55 -22.17 23.46
N MET A 414 -28.00 -21.05 23.01
CA MET A 414 -26.79 -20.98 22.18
C MET A 414 -25.47 -21.11 22.97
N ALA A 415 -25.50 -21.20 24.31
CA ALA A 415 -24.29 -21.42 25.14
C ALA A 415 -23.78 -22.87 25.12
N GLU A 416 -24.64 -23.84 24.80
CA GLU A 416 -24.30 -25.27 24.71
C GLU A 416 -23.91 -25.71 23.29
N GLU A 417 -24.02 -24.82 22.31
CA GLU A 417 -23.82 -25.08 20.89
C GLU A 417 -22.58 -24.38 20.33
N SER A 418 -22.02 -24.92 19.24
CA SER A 418 -20.89 -24.29 18.54
C SER A 418 -21.33 -23.05 17.77
N ALA A 419 -20.51 -21.99 17.73
CA ALA A 419 -20.73 -20.85 16.84
C ALA A 419 -20.07 -21.02 15.44
N ASP A 420 -19.62 -22.23 15.11
CA ASP A 420 -18.75 -22.51 13.95
C ASP A 420 -19.51 -22.95 12.70
N LEU A 421 -19.27 -22.25 11.57
CA LEU A 421 -19.77 -22.64 10.26
C LEU A 421 -19.20 -24.01 9.83
N GLN A 422 -20.07 -24.89 9.33
CA GLN A 422 -19.68 -26.13 8.66
C GLN A 422 -19.23 -25.82 7.22
N LEU A 423 -18.07 -25.16 7.12
CA LEU A 423 -17.38 -24.95 5.84
C LEU A 423 -16.77 -26.27 5.34
N GLN A 424 -16.66 -26.42 4.03
CA GLN A 424 -15.87 -27.51 3.45
C GLN A 424 -14.39 -27.36 3.83
N GLU A 425 -13.73 -28.48 4.10
CA GLU A 425 -12.28 -28.54 4.29
C GLU A 425 -11.53 -27.79 3.18
N GLY A 426 -10.55 -26.96 3.58
CA GLY A 426 -9.75 -26.13 2.67
C GLY A 426 -10.42 -24.85 2.14
N PHE A 427 -11.75 -24.71 2.18
CA PHE A 427 -12.46 -23.59 1.55
C PHE A 427 -12.03 -22.20 2.08
N LEU A 428 -11.91 -22.05 3.40
CA LEU A 428 -11.44 -20.79 4.00
C LEU A 428 -10.00 -20.47 3.60
N LYS A 429 -9.12 -21.47 3.51
CA LYS A 429 -7.73 -21.31 3.07
C LYS A 429 -7.67 -20.86 1.60
N GLN A 430 -8.50 -21.46 0.74
CA GLN A 430 -8.64 -21.06 -0.67
C GLN A 430 -9.12 -19.61 -0.80
N LEU A 431 -10.09 -19.17 0.01
CA LEU A 431 -10.53 -17.76 0.02
C LEU A 431 -9.43 -16.79 0.47
N LEU A 432 -8.64 -17.14 1.50
CA LEU A 432 -7.51 -16.33 1.97
C LEU A 432 -6.39 -16.24 0.92
N GLU A 433 -6.11 -17.34 0.20
CA GLU A 433 -5.14 -17.37 -0.90
C GLU A 433 -5.65 -16.57 -2.11
N LYS A 434 -6.92 -16.72 -2.50
CA LYS A 434 -7.60 -15.92 -3.54
C LYS A 434 -7.59 -14.42 -3.20
N TYR A 435 -7.73 -14.06 -1.92
CA TYR A 435 -7.59 -12.68 -1.44
C TYR A 435 -6.16 -12.14 -1.60
N CYS A 436 -5.13 -12.90 -1.23
CA CYS A 436 -3.73 -12.49 -1.45
C CYS A 436 -3.41 -12.29 -2.94
N CYS A 437 -3.88 -13.19 -3.82
CA CYS A 437 -3.75 -13.02 -5.27
C CYS A 437 -4.47 -11.75 -5.76
N LYS A 438 -5.68 -11.47 -5.28
CA LYS A 438 -6.41 -10.25 -5.68
C LYS A 438 -5.79 -8.97 -5.12
N VAL A 439 -5.17 -9.02 -3.95
CA VAL A 439 -4.31 -7.93 -3.41
C VAL A 439 -3.13 -7.67 -4.34
N LYS A 440 -2.50 -8.72 -4.86
CA LYS A 440 -1.36 -8.63 -5.78
C LYS A 440 -1.75 -7.97 -7.10
N GLU A 441 -2.86 -8.41 -7.72
CA GLU A 441 -3.42 -7.78 -8.92
C GLU A 441 -3.75 -6.29 -8.71
N ASP A 442 -4.40 -5.94 -7.59
CA ASP A 442 -4.75 -4.56 -7.25
C ASP A 442 -3.51 -3.69 -6.97
N MET A 443 -2.42 -4.29 -6.47
CA MET A 443 -1.14 -3.60 -6.33
C MET A 443 -0.46 -3.34 -7.69
N SER A 444 -0.40 -4.29 -8.62
CA SER A 444 0.13 -3.97 -9.97
C SER A 444 -0.70 -2.87 -10.62
N ALA A 445 -2.04 -3.02 -10.64
CA ALA A 445 -2.93 -2.04 -11.24
C ALA A 445 -2.81 -0.63 -10.62
N LEU A 446 -2.46 -0.53 -9.33
CA LEU A 446 -2.16 0.76 -8.68
C LEU A 446 -0.80 1.32 -9.09
N LEU A 447 0.23 0.47 -9.21
CA LEU A 447 1.58 0.88 -9.61
C LEU A 447 1.65 1.28 -11.09
N ASP A 448 0.89 0.59 -11.93
CA ASP A 448 0.75 0.92 -13.36
C ASP A 448 -0.01 2.27 -13.52
N ARG A 449 -1.10 2.48 -12.77
CA ARG A 449 -1.81 3.79 -12.70
C ARG A 449 -0.97 4.93 -12.14
N VAL A 450 -0.01 4.65 -11.25
CA VAL A 450 0.95 5.67 -10.79
C VAL A 450 1.80 6.17 -11.97
N ILE A 451 2.26 5.27 -12.84
CA ILE A 451 3.01 5.65 -14.05
C ILE A 451 2.13 6.46 -15.02
N GLU A 452 0.88 6.02 -15.25
CA GLU A 452 -0.10 6.76 -16.07
C GLU A 452 -0.32 8.19 -15.54
N LEU A 453 -0.47 8.36 -14.22
CA LEU A 453 -0.76 9.65 -13.60
C LEU A 453 0.45 10.60 -13.62
N GLU A 454 1.67 10.08 -13.46
CA GLU A 454 2.90 10.89 -13.65
C GLU A 454 3.11 11.25 -15.13
N HIS A 455 2.75 10.37 -16.08
CA HIS A 455 2.70 10.70 -17.50
C HIS A 455 1.72 11.86 -17.77
N GLU A 456 0.46 11.73 -17.33
CA GLU A 456 -0.58 12.72 -17.58
C GLU A 456 -0.30 14.09 -16.96
N THR A 457 0.28 14.12 -15.75
CA THR A 457 0.41 15.36 -14.96
C THR A 457 1.80 16.00 -14.98
N VAL A 458 2.84 15.26 -15.36
CA VAL A 458 4.24 15.74 -15.35
C VAL A 458 4.88 15.59 -16.74
N TRP A 459 4.96 14.38 -17.29
CA TRP A 459 5.77 14.11 -18.48
C TRP A 459 5.22 14.74 -19.76
N LYS A 460 3.91 14.60 -19.99
CA LYS A 460 3.21 15.04 -21.19
C LYS A 460 3.24 16.57 -21.37
N ASP A 461 2.85 17.29 -20.33
CA ASP A 461 2.73 18.75 -20.35
C ASP A 461 4.04 19.47 -19.93
N LYS A 462 5.08 18.70 -19.58
CA LYS A 462 6.42 19.17 -19.17
C LYS A 462 6.41 20.05 -17.91
N THR A 463 5.60 19.66 -16.93
CA THR A 463 5.39 20.38 -15.68
C THR A 463 6.64 20.34 -14.80
N GLU A 464 7.07 21.50 -14.28
CA GLU A 464 8.16 21.56 -13.29
C GLU A 464 7.80 20.78 -12.01
N PRO A 465 8.71 19.98 -11.42
CA PRO A 465 8.41 19.21 -10.22
C PRO A 465 8.14 20.08 -8.99
N GLN A 466 7.38 19.54 -8.04
CA GLN A 466 7.09 20.22 -6.78
C GLN A 466 8.32 20.27 -5.87
N ARG A 467 8.51 21.40 -5.19
CA ARG A 467 9.54 21.60 -4.17
C ARG A 467 8.92 21.61 -2.78
N GLU A 468 9.42 20.77 -1.89
CA GLU A 468 9.01 20.66 -0.49
C GLU A 468 10.28 20.62 0.37
N ASP A 469 10.43 21.54 1.32
CA ASP A 469 11.66 21.78 2.10
C ASP A 469 12.94 21.79 1.23
N ASN A 470 12.89 22.56 0.12
CA ASN A 470 13.87 22.66 -0.97
C ASN A 470 14.09 21.40 -1.82
N LEU A 471 13.66 20.21 -1.38
CA LEU A 471 13.79 18.97 -2.15
C LEU A 471 12.78 18.92 -3.31
N LEU A 472 13.22 18.46 -4.47
CA LEU A 472 12.32 18.11 -5.58
C LEU A 472 11.67 16.75 -5.30
N LEU A 473 10.33 16.68 -5.32
CA LEU A 473 9.56 15.47 -4.98
C LEU A 473 8.34 15.26 -5.89
N SER A 474 7.99 13.98 -6.10
CA SER A 474 6.68 13.56 -6.61
C SER A 474 5.81 13.01 -5.48
N LEU A 475 4.50 12.97 -5.71
CA LEU A 475 3.48 12.57 -4.74
C LEU A 475 3.33 11.03 -4.62
N PHE A 476 3.78 10.27 -5.62
CA PHE A 476 3.55 8.82 -5.66
C PHE A 476 4.09 8.00 -4.47
N PRO A 477 5.19 8.38 -3.76
CA PRO A 477 5.66 7.61 -2.61
C PRO A 477 4.61 7.54 -1.49
N MET A 478 3.88 8.63 -1.28
CA MET A 478 2.80 8.72 -0.29
C MET A 478 1.52 8.01 -0.77
N ASP A 479 1.21 8.08 -2.07
CA ASP A 479 0.08 7.33 -2.65
C ASP A 479 0.28 5.81 -2.46
N ILE A 480 1.47 5.30 -2.81
CA ILE A 480 1.84 3.88 -2.65
C ILE A 480 1.87 3.48 -1.17
N TRP A 481 2.53 4.25 -0.31
CA TRP A 481 2.58 3.95 1.13
C TRP A 481 1.19 3.89 1.76
N THR A 482 0.31 4.84 1.43
CA THR A 482 -1.08 4.86 1.92
C THR A 482 -1.86 3.64 1.42
N ALA A 483 -1.64 3.20 0.17
CA ALA A 483 -2.29 2.02 -0.38
C ALA A 483 -1.81 0.70 0.25
N VAL A 484 -0.50 0.54 0.48
CA VAL A 484 0.07 -0.64 1.16
C VAL A 484 -0.41 -0.68 2.61
N LYS A 485 -0.30 0.45 3.33
CA LYS A 485 -0.80 0.55 4.71
C LYS A 485 -2.30 0.26 4.78
N GLY A 486 -3.10 0.82 3.86
CA GLY A 486 -4.53 0.55 3.77
C GLY A 486 -4.83 -0.95 3.63
N LYS A 487 -4.10 -1.67 2.78
CA LYS A 487 -4.26 -3.13 2.62
C LYS A 487 -3.89 -3.90 3.90
N VAL A 488 -2.83 -3.49 4.60
CA VAL A 488 -2.40 -4.05 5.90
C VAL A 488 -3.44 -3.79 7.01
N ASP A 489 -3.96 -2.56 7.09
CA ASP A 489 -4.99 -2.15 8.05
C ASP A 489 -6.35 -2.82 7.76
N HIS A 490 -6.56 -3.42 6.58
CA HIS A 490 -7.73 -4.26 6.27
C HIS A 490 -7.45 -5.73 6.57
N SER A 491 -6.32 -6.31 6.15
CA SER A 491 -6.03 -7.72 6.42
C SER A 491 -5.93 -8.02 7.92
N GLY A 492 -5.37 -7.11 8.72
CA GLY A 492 -5.34 -7.22 10.19
C GLY A 492 -6.70 -7.13 10.90
N LYS A 493 -7.78 -6.75 10.18
CA LYS A 493 -9.16 -6.86 10.66
C LYS A 493 -9.81 -8.19 10.31
N LEU A 494 -9.30 -8.90 9.29
CA LEU A 494 -9.78 -10.22 8.91
C LEU A 494 -9.12 -11.32 9.76
N ASP A 495 -7.79 -11.33 9.76
CA ASP A 495 -6.97 -12.42 10.31
C ASP A 495 -5.54 -11.89 10.55
N PRO A 496 -5.00 -11.95 11.80
CA PRO A 496 -3.62 -11.59 12.09
C PRO A 496 -2.58 -12.35 11.24
N ASP A 497 -2.82 -13.63 10.91
CA ASP A 497 -1.89 -14.45 10.12
C ASP A 497 -1.93 -14.11 8.61
N LEU A 498 -2.99 -13.42 8.15
CA LEU A 498 -3.11 -12.90 6.80
C LEU A 498 -2.23 -11.65 6.58
N VAL A 499 -1.97 -10.87 7.63
CA VAL A 499 -1.20 -9.62 7.57
C VAL A 499 0.15 -9.81 6.87
N LYS A 500 0.92 -10.81 7.31
CA LYS A 500 2.25 -11.09 6.73
C LYS A 500 2.17 -11.47 5.25
N LYS A 501 1.20 -12.31 4.87
CA LYS A 501 1.00 -12.73 3.47
C LYS A 501 0.67 -11.54 2.57
N VAL A 502 -0.17 -10.63 3.06
CA VAL A 502 -0.54 -9.39 2.35
C VAL A 502 0.64 -8.42 2.21
N ILE A 503 1.51 -8.29 3.22
CA ILE A 503 2.75 -7.50 3.12
C ILE A 503 3.67 -8.09 2.04
N VAL A 504 3.90 -9.41 2.05
CA VAL A 504 4.69 -10.10 1.01
C VAL A 504 4.10 -9.84 -0.39
N SER A 505 2.79 -10.06 -0.58
CA SER A 505 2.12 -9.83 -1.87
C SER A 505 2.24 -8.39 -2.38
N CYS A 506 2.26 -7.39 -1.48
CA CYS A 506 2.48 -6.00 -1.87
C CYS A 506 3.95 -5.71 -2.24
N LEU A 507 4.90 -6.25 -1.49
CA LEU A 507 6.33 -6.01 -1.71
C LEU A 507 6.88 -6.74 -2.94
N GLU A 508 6.32 -7.90 -3.30
CA GLU A 508 6.66 -8.63 -4.55
C GLU A 508 6.38 -7.77 -5.80
N GLU A 509 5.20 -7.15 -5.90
CA GLU A 509 4.88 -6.25 -7.02
C GLU A 509 5.70 -4.97 -6.96
N LEU A 510 5.87 -4.40 -5.77
CA LEU A 510 6.67 -3.18 -5.58
C LEU A 510 8.14 -3.38 -5.96
N LYS A 511 8.69 -4.60 -5.86
CA LYS A 511 10.02 -4.94 -6.36
C LYS A 511 10.14 -4.80 -7.89
N SER A 512 9.07 -5.00 -8.66
CA SER A 512 9.07 -4.80 -10.12
C SER A 512 9.01 -3.32 -10.51
N PHE A 513 8.41 -2.48 -9.66
CA PHE A 513 8.05 -1.09 -9.98
C PHE A 513 9.22 -0.20 -10.41
N PRO A 514 10.42 -0.21 -9.77
CA PRO A 514 11.56 0.60 -10.22
C PRO A 514 11.95 0.35 -11.70
N ARG A 515 11.80 -0.89 -12.21
CA ARG A 515 12.15 -1.24 -13.59
C ARG A 515 11.07 -0.86 -14.59
N LYS A 516 9.78 -1.06 -14.23
CA LYS A 516 8.65 -0.56 -15.02
C LYS A 516 8.76 0.97 -15.17
N PHE A 517 8.89 1.67 -14.05
CA PHE A 517 8.97 3.13 -13.99
C PHE A 517 10.14 3.69 -14.81
N GLU A 518 11.35 3.14 -14.65
CA GLU A 518 12.53 3.58 -15.41
C GLU A 518 12.34 3.45 -16.93
N THR A 519 11.64 2.40 -17.37
CA THR A 519 11.40 2.12 -18.79
C THR A 519 10.44 3.16 -19.39
N GLU A 520 9.30 3.40 -18.75
CA GLU A 520 8.32 4.39 -19.23
C GLU A 520 8.80 5.83 -19.09
N PHE A 521 9.53 6.15 -18.02
CA PHE A 521 10.20 7.44 -17.85
C PHE A 521 11.18 7.72 -18.99
N LYS A 522 12.02 6.74 -19.37
CA LYS A 522 12.94 6.86 -20.52
C LYS A 522 12.20 6.94 -21.85
N CYS A 523 11.11 6.18 -22.02
CA CYS A 523 10.26 6.20 -23.20
C CYS A 523 9.66 7.59 -23.45
N HIS A 524 9.04 8.20 -22.43
CA HIS A 524 8.34 9.48 -22.56
C HIS A 524 9.24 10.70 -22.42
N CYS A 525 10.23 10.68 -21.54
CA CYS A 525 11.06 11.85 -21.25
C CYS A 525 12.44 11.84 -21.92
N GLY A 526 12.89 10.75 -22.55
CA GLY A 526 14.24 10.67 -23.14
C GLY A 526 14.55 11.77 -24.18
N ALA A 527 13.53 12.24 -24.89
CA ALA A 527 13.61 13.35 -25.84
C ALA A 527 13.77 14.75 -25.17
N LEU A 528 13.82 14.84 -23.85
CA LEU A 528 14.12 16.07 -23.11
C LEU A 528 15.63 16.35 -22.98
N GLN A 529 16.53 15.42 -23.35
CA GLN A 529 17.97 15.72 -23.31
C GLN A 529 18.35 16.76 -24.37
N PRO A 530 19.16 17.81 -24.07
CA PRO A 530 19.74 18.20 -22.79
C PRO A 530 19.08 19.47 -22.19
N GLN A 531 17.80 19.39 -21.80
CA GLN A 531 17.05 20.47 -21.16
C GLN A 531 17.16 20.40 -19.62
N PRO A 532 17.15 21.53 -18.88
CA PRO A 532 17.24 21.52 -17.41
C PRO A 532 16.19 20.63 -16.73
N LEU A 533 14.97 20.60 -17.26
CA LEU A 533 13.86 19.78 -16.77
C LEU A 533 14.19 18.27 -16.72
N TRP A 534 15.06 17.77 -17.61
CA TRP A 534 15.55 16.38 -17.55
C TRP A 534 16.35 16.13 -16.27
N THR A 535 17.18 17.09 -15.86
CA THR A 535 17.94 17.06 -14.61
C THR A 535 17.02 17.14 -13.39
N ASP A 536 16.05 18.07 -13.39
CA ASP A 536 15.05 18.18 -12.31
C ASP A 536 14.25 16.89 -12.14
N TYR A 537 13.85 16.23 -13.23
CA TYR A 537 13.15 14.93 -13.18
C TYR A 537 14.02 13.82 -12.57
N HIS A 538 15.33 13.77 -12.88
CA HIS A 538 16.22 12.78 -12.27
C HIS A 538 16.37 13.00 -10.76
N ILE A 539 16.56 14.25 -10.33
CA ILE A 539 16.64 14.61 -8.90
C ILE A 539 15.33 14.24 -8.19
N THR A 540 14.19 14.60 -8.79
CA THR A 540 12.85 14.27 -8.29
C THR A 540 12.69 12.78 -8.04
N TYR A 541 13.09 11.93 -8.99
CA TYR A 541 12.89 10.48 -8.87
C TYR A 541 13.94 9.80 -7.98
N ILE A 542 15.19 10.29 -7.92
CA ILE A 542 16.15 9.89 -6.88
C ILE A 542 15.56 10.12 -5.48
N ASN A 543 15.07 11.33 -5.22
CA ASN A 543 14.47 11.70 -3.93
C ASN A 543 13.19 10.90 -3.62
N SER A 544 12.33 10.70 -4.62
CA SER A 544 11.03 10.03 -4.45
C SER A 544 11.18 8.53 -4.22
N PHE A 545 12.08 7.84 -4.92
CA PHE A 545 12.36 6.42 -4.68
C PHE A 545 13.08 6.19 -3.35
N GLN A 546 13.98 7.10 -2.93
CA GLN A 546 14.57 7.07 -1.59
C GLN A 546 13.50 7.26 -0.49
N ALA A 547 12.55 8.19 -0.67
CA ALA A 547 11.41 8.35 0.25
C ALA A 547 10.54 7.08 0.32
N LEU A 548 10.21 6.47 -0.82
CA LEU A 548 9.45 5.22 -0.88
C LEU A 548 10.18 4.06 -0.17
N GLN A 549 11.51 3.98 -0.27
CA GLN A 549 12.33 3.00 0.45
C GLN A 549 12.26 3.22 1.98
N GLU A 550 12.30 4.48 2.44
CA GLU A 550 12.12 4.84 3.86
C GLU A 550 10.71 4.48 4.36
N HIS A 551 9.66 4.72 3.57
CA HIS A 551 8.29 4.34 3.89
C HIS A 551 8.09 2.81 4.01
N MET A 552 8.78 2.01 3.20
CA MET A 552 8.71 0.54 3.26
C MET A 552 9.57 -0.08 4.37
N ALA A 553 10.53 0.67 4.94
CA ALA A 553 11.36 0.19 6.05
C ALA A 553 10.54 -0.16 7.31
N ALA A 554 9.32 0.40 7.46
CA ALA A 554 8.38 0.04 8.52
C ALA A 554 7.95 -1.45 8.52
N TYR A 555 8.15 -2.18 7.42
CA TYR A 555 7.83 -3.61 7.30
C TYR A 555 9.05 -4.54 7.47
N GLN A 556 10.24 -3.99 7.72
CA GLN A 556 11.51 -4.71 7.79
C GLN A 556 11.51 -5.87 8.80
N ASP A 557 10.84 -5.71 9.95
CA ASP A 557 10.75 -6.74 10.99
C ASP A 557 9.78 -7.88 10.63
N SER A 558 8.80 -7.61 9.76
CA SER A 558 7.79 -8.60 9.33
C SER A 558 8.27 -9.42 8.13
N CYS A 559 8.85 -8.74 7.13
CA CYS A 559 9.18 -9.27 5.80
C CYS A 559 10.60 -8.82 5.36
N PRO A 560 11.66 -9.28 6.04
CA PRO A 560 13.01 -8.74 5.86
C PRO A 560 13.61 -9.02 4.49
N HIS A 561 13.30 -10.17 3.88
CA HIS A 561 13.84 -10.58 2.57
C HIS A 561 13.19 -9.79 1.44
N GLU A 562 11.90 -9.51 1.58
CA GLU A 562 11.07 -8.79 0.62
C GLU A 562 11.42 -7.29 0.63
N VAL A 563 11.58 -6.71 1.83
CA VAL A 563 12.01 -5.30 1.99
C VAL A 563 13.43 -5.08 1.47
N GLU A 564 14.42 -5.94 1.79
CA GLU A 564 15.77 -5.79 1.21
C GLU A 564 15.77 -6.07 -0.31
N GLY A 565 14.93 -7.00 -0.78
CA GLY A 565 14.77 -7.28 -2.21
C GLY A 565 14.23 -6.09 -3.01
N PHE A 566 13.27 -5.33 -2.46
CA PHE A 566 12.79 -4.07 -3.04
C PHE A 566 13.85 -2.97 -2.99
N LYS A 567 14.48 -2.80 -1.81
CA LYS A 567 15.56 -1.84 -1.53
C LYS A 567 16.79 -2.03 -2.43
N GLN A 568 17.10 -3.26 -2.86
CA GLN A 568 18.16 -3.52 -3.86
C GLN A 568 17.81 -2.99 -5.25
N GLU A 569 16.57 -3.17 -5.73
CA GLU A 569 16.13 -2.61 -7.03
C GLU A 569 16.04 -1.07 -6.98
N VAL A 570 15.60 -0.49 -5.84
CA VAL A 570 15.61 0.95 -5.62
C VAL A 570 17.03 1.53 -5.65
N LYS A 571 17.96 0.96 -4.87
CA LYS A 571 19.39 1.36 -4.92
C LYS A 571 19.94 1.29 -6.34
N GLY A 572 19.63 0.19 -7.06
CA GLY A 572 20.04 0.03 -8.45
C GLY A 572 19.49 1.11 -9.38
N LEU A 573 18.22 1.49 -9.23
CA LEU A 573 17.62 2.60 -9.98
C LEU A 573 18.28 3.94 -9.64
N ILE A 574 18.46 4.25 -8.35
CA ILE A 574 19.08 5.49 -7.89
C ILE A 574 20.50 5.63 -8.49
N VAL A 575 21.31 4.56 -8.48
CA VAL A 575 22.63 4.56 -9.12
C VAL A 575 22.54 4.91 -10.61
N ARG A 576 21.63 4.27 -11.37
CA ARG A 576 21.45 4.56 -12.82
C ARG A 576 20.95 5.98 -13.10
N LEU A 577 20.10 6.53 -12.24
CA LEU A 577 19.65 7.93 -12.37
C LEU A 577 20.79 8.92 -12.05
N MET A 578 21.63 8.62 -11.05
CA MET A 578 22.81 9.42 -10.73
C MET A 578 23.88 9.34 -11.83
N GLU A 579 24.10 8.17 -12.44
CA GLU A 579 25.03 7.99 -13.57
C GLU A 579 24.66 8.89 -14.77
N VAL A 580 23.36 9.01 -15.10
CA VAL A 580 22.89 9.93 -16.15
C VAL A 580 23.22 11.39 -15.82
N LEU A 581 23.02 11.82 -14.57
CA LEU A 581 23.37 13.17 -14.12
C LEU A 581 24.88 13.42 -14.14
N GLU A 582 25.68 12.42 -13.78
CA GLU A 582 27.13 12.53 -13.84
C GLU A 582 27.66 12.66 -15.27
N GLU A 583 27.21 11.82 -16.21
CA GLU A 583 27.67 11.90 -17.60
C GLU A 583 27.18 13.18 -18.28
N GLN A 584 25.97 13.66 -17.98
CA GLN A 584 25.50 14.98 -18.42
C GLN A 584 26.44 16.10 -17.93
N PHE A 585 26.74 16.15 -16.63
CA PHE A 585 27.65 17.14 -16.07
C PHE A 585 29.07 17.04 -16.67
N LYS A 586 29.62 15.82 -16.79
CA LYS A 586 30.95 15.57 -17.37
C LYS A 586 31.04 16.13 -18.78
N GLU A 587 30.08 15.84 -19.67
CA GLU A 587 30.08 16.37 -21.02
C GLU A 587 29.87 17.90 -21.08
N ASP A 588 29.09 18.49 -20.17
CA ASP A 588 28.90 19.94 -20.07
C ASP A 588 30.19 20.68 -19.67
N VAL A 589 31.01 20.14 -18.74
CA VAL A 589 32.24 20.82 -18.26
C VAL A 589 33.49 20.50 -19.10
N LYS A 590 33.55 19.31 -19.72
CA LYS A 590 34.61 18.82 -20.61
C LYS A 590 35.08 19.83 -21.69
N PRO A 591 34.22 20.56 -22.43
CA PRO A 591 34.68 21.54 -23.43
C PRO A 591 35.44 22.72 -22.84
N PHE A 592 35.19 23.07 -21.57
CA PHE A 592 35.88 24.15 -20.85
C PHE A 592 37.18 23.64 -20.21
N LEU A 593 37.12 22.50 -19.52
CA LEU A 593 38.28 21.84 -18.91
C LEU A 593 39.40 21.60 -19.93
N ARG A 594 39.07 21.16 -21.15
CA ARG A 594 40.01 20.98 -22.28
C ARG A 594 40.75 22.25 -22.74
N ARG A 595 40.34 23.44 -22.30
CA ARG A 595 40.96 24.74 -22.67
C ARG A 595 41.80 25.34 -21.54
N MET A 596 41.76 24.77 -20.35
CA MET A 596 42.63 25.15 -19.24
C MET A 596 44.10 24.92 -19.60
N MET A 597 45.01 25.65 -18.95
CA MET A 597 46.46 25.59 -19.20
C MET A 597 46.88 25.93 -20.65
N THR A 598 46.02 26.57 -21.45
CA THR A 598 46.35 27.05 -22.80
C THR A 598 46.84 28.49 -22.80
N ARG A 599 47.44 28.94 -23.92
CA ARG A 599 47.83 30.33 -24.12
C ARG A 599 46.65 31.31 -24.02
N LYS A 600 45.43 30.88 -24.41
CA LYS A 600 44.20 31.70 -24.29
C LYS A 600 43.75 31.81 -22.83
N TRP A 601 43.72 30.70 -22.10
CA TRP A 601 43.39 30.64 -20.67
C TRP A 601 44.31 31.53 -19.79
N LEU A 602 45.58 31.73 -20.17
CA LEU A 602 46.46 32.64 -19.42
C LEU A 602 46.08 34.13 -19.57
N THR A 603 45.36 34.49 -20.64
CA THR A 603 44.95 35.87 -20.96
C THR A 603 43.46 36.16 -20.79
N ASN A 604 42.60 35.13 -20.85
CA ASN A 604 41.16 35.24 -20.67
C ASN A 604 40.70 34.24 -19.58
N ASP A 605 39.62 34.56 -18.89
CA ASP A 605 39.03 33.76 -17.82
C ASP A 605 37.64 33.19 -18.17
N ASP A 606 37.07 33.54 -19.32
CA ASP A 606 35.69 33.17 -19.65
C ASP A 606 35.44 31.65 -19.68
N ASP A 607 36.37 30.85 -20.19
CA ASP A 607 36.26 29.38 -20.13
C ASP A 607 36.21 28.87 -18.67
N PHE A 608 36.84 29.56 -17.71
CA PHE A 608 36.75 29.21 -16.29
C PHE A 608 35.47 29.72 -15.63
N LYS A 609 35.01 30.93 -15.95
CA LYS A 609 33.69 31.43 -15.47
C LYS A 609 32.53 30.54 -15.92
N GLN A 610 32.63 29.94 -17.11
CA GLN A 610 31.65 28.96 -17.57
C GLN A 610 31.72 27.66 -16.75
N LEU A 611 32.93 27.14 -16.45
CA LEU A 611 33.13 25.98 -15.56
C LEU A 611 32.58 26.25 -14.15
N ASP A 612 32.96 27.38 -13.55
CA ASP A 612 32.51 27.91 -12.26
C ASP A 612 30.97 27.97 -12.17
N GLY A 613 30.33 28.58 -13.17
CA GLY A 613 28.87 28.64 -13.28
C GLY A 613 28.18 27.27 -13.43
N ARG A 614 28.83 26.27 -14.06
CA ARG A 614 28.30 24.89 -14.10
C ARG A 614 28.44 24.16 -12.77
N ILE A 615 29.49 24.44 -11.99
CA ILE A 615 29.67 23.87 -10.65
C ILE A 615 28.72 24.53 -9.65
N GLN A 616 28.41 25.83 -9.81
CA GLN A 616 27.35 26.51 -9.04
C GLN A 616 25.96 25.93 -9.36
N GLN A 617 25.65 25.66 -10.63
CA GLN A 617 24.44 24.92 -11.02
C GLN A 617 24.39 23.52 -10.40
N LEU A 618 25.53 22.81 -10.34
CA LEU A 618 25.63 21.52 -9.64
C LEU A 618 25.36 21.64 -8.14
N SER A 619 25.82 22.70 -7.46
CA SER A 619 25.51 22.91 -6.03
C SER A 619 24.00 23.09 -5.81
N HIS A 620 23.32 23.90 -6.63
CA HIS A 620 21.86 24.05 -6.55
C HIS A 620 21.07 22.78 -6.86
N HIS A 621 21.60 21.89 -7.72
CA HIS A 621 21.05 20.54 -7.89
C HIS A 621 21.28 19.67 -6.65
N CYS A 622 22.42 19.80 -5.97
CA CYS A 622 22.71 19.12 -4.71
C CYS A 622 21.85 19.64 -3.54
N ASP A 623 21.58 20.95 -3.45
CA ASP A 623 20.60 21.55 -2.51
C ASP A 623 19.21 20.91 -2.66
N SER A 624 18.86 20.53 -3.90
CA SER A 624 17.59 19.93 -4.27
C SER A 624 17.56 18.39 -4.08
N MET A 625 18.67 17.76 -3.69
CA MET A 625 18.82 16.32 -3.46
C MET A 625 18.79 15.95 -1.97
N ARG A 626 18.32 14.73 -1.66
CA ARG A 626 18.42 14.16 -0.31
C ARG A 626 19.91 14.01 0.12
N PRO A 627 20.31 14.48 1.31
CA PRO A 627 21.73 14.56 1.73
C PRO A 627 22.52 13.24 1.68
N LEU A 628 21.85 12.08 1.74
CA LEU A 628 22.46 10.76 1.64
C LEU A 628 23.24 10.56 0.33
N HIS A 629 22.75 11.12 -0.79
CA HIS A 629 23.32 10.91 -2.12
C HIS A 629 24.31 12.01 -2.51
N VAL A 630 24.11 13.24 -2.01
CA VAL A 630 24.93 14.43 -2.32
C VAL A 630 26.41 14.18 -2.09
N LYS A 631 26.78 13.64 -0.91
CA LYS A 631 28.19 13.46 -0.55
C LYS A 631 28.96 12.59 -1.53
N GLU A 632 28.41 11.44 -1.94
CA GLU A 632 29.10 10.54 -2.87
C GLU A 632 29.16 11.12 -4.29
N PHE A 633 28.06 11.71 -4.75
CA PHE A 633 27.94 12.37 -6.06
C PHE A 633 28.93 13.53 -6.21
N ALA A 634 28.94 14.47 -5.26
CA ALA A 634 29.88 15.58 -5.22
C ALA A 634 31.34 15.09 -5.13
N SER A 635 31.60 13.95 -4.46
CA SER A 635 32.95 13.38 -4.38
C SER A 635 33.44 12.80 -5.71
N ARG A 636 32.58 12.08 -6.44
CA ARG A 636 32.89 11.56 -7.78
C ARG A 636 33.14 12.71 -8.78
N LEU A 637 32.30 13.74 -8.75
CA LEU A 637 32.42 14.89 -9.64
C LEU A 637 33.59 15.82 -9.27
N HIS A 638 33.89 16.01 -7.98
CA HIS A 638 35.10 16.71 -7.53
C HIS A 638 36.37 16.03 -8.07
N TYR A 639 36.48 14.70 -7.92
CA TYR A 639 37.61 13.93 -8.45
C TYR A 639 37.74 14.09 -9.98
N TYR A 640 36.63 14.02 -10.72
CA TYR A 640 36.63 14.22 -12.17
C TYR A 640 37.14 15.61 -12.59
N VAL A 641 36.62 16.68 -11.98
CA VAL A 641 37.02 18.07 -12.29
C VAL A 641 38.49 18.30 -11.97
N VAL A 642 38.96 17.84 -10.80
CA VAL A 642 40.37 17.90 -10.39
C VAL A 642 41.26 17.13 -11.37
N LYS A 643 40.88 15.90 -11.72
CA LYS A 643 41.63 15.03 -12.63
C LYS A 643 41.79 15.64 -14.03
N GLU A 644 40.73 16.17 -14.63
CA GLU A 644 40.84 16.83 -15.95
C GLU A 644 41.53 18.19 -15.86
N TYR A 645 41.27 19.03 -14.84
CA TYR A 645 41.91 20.34 -14.73
C TYR A 645 43.44 20.20 -14.58
N VAL A 646 43.91 19.39 -13.62
CA VAL A 646 45.34 19.09 -13.44
C VAL A 646 45.89 18.30 -14.63
N GLY A 647 45.08 17.42 -15.22
CA GLY A 647 45.41 16.65 -16.42
C GLY A 647 45.80 17.51 -17.63
N GLN A 648 45.34 18.77 -17.76
CA GLN A 648 45.80 19.63 -18.85
C GLN A 648 47.29 20.03 -18.72
N LEU A 649 47.85 20.06 -17.51
CA LEU A 649 49.30 20.27 -17.31
C LEU A 649 50.12 19.11 -17.90
N MET A 650 49.57 17.89 -17.88
CA MET A 650 50.23 16.67 -18.37
C MET A 650 50.27 16.56 -19.90
N LYS A 651 49.47 17.39 -20.60
CA LYS A 651 49.30 17.38 -22.06
C LYS A 651 50.30 18.26 -22.82
N ASN A 652 51.15 19.03 -22.12
CA ASN A 652 52.21 19.89 -22.70
C ASN A 652 51.71 20.95 -23.72
N ASN A 653 50.42 21.36 -23.64
CA ASN A 653 49.76 22.25 -24.59
C ASN A 653 50.34 23.69 -24.67
N TYR A 654 51.01 24.15 -23.61
CA TYR A 654 51.60 25.49 -23.53
C TYR A 654 52.82 25.50 -22.62
N SER A 655 53.64 26.57 -22.70
CA SER A 655 54.85 26.73 -21.90
C SER A 655 55.04 28.20 -21.48
N CYS A 656 54.89 28.46 -20.19
CA CYS A 656 54.90 29.77 -19.54
C CYS A 656 56.31 30.32 -19.38
N LYS A 657 56.93 30.72 -20.51
CA LYS A 657 58.27 31.35 -20.52
C LYS A 657 58.25 32.73 -19.85
N ASN A 658 59.35 33.10 -19.19
CA ASN A 658 59.54 34.37 -18.48
C ASN A 658 58.45 34.59 -17.40
N ARG A 659 58.10 35.84 -17.06
CA ARG A 659 57.10 36.22 -16.04
C ARG A 659 55.70 35.59 -16.21
N ASN A 660 55.43 34.89 -17.31
CA ASN A 660 54.18 34.14 -17.47
C ASN A 660 54.04 33.00 -16.45
N HIS A 661 55.12 32.42 -15.90
CA HIS A 661 54.98 31.38 -14.86
C HIS A 661 54.50 31.93 -13.52
N GLU A 662 54.88 33.16 -13.16
CA GLU A 662 54.35 33.86 -11.98
C GLU A 662 52.84 34.06 -12.12
N LYS A 663 52.40 34.59 -13.27
CA LYS A 663 50.98 34.78 -13.61
C LYS A 663 50.19 33.46 -13.65
N ALA A 664 50.75 32.42 -14.28
CA ALA A 664 50.11 31.12 -14.37
C ALA A 664 49.95 30.46 -13.00
N GLY A 665 51.00 30.49 -12.16
CA GLY A 665 50.92 29.97 -10.80
C GLY A 665 49.89 30.72 -9.95
N ALA A 666 49.91 32.06 -9.98
CA ALA A 666 48.90 32.87 -9.29
C ALA A 666 47.46 32.56 -9.76
N LYS A 667 47.25 32.46 -11.08
CA LYS A 667 45.94 32.14 -11.66
C LYS A 667 45.46 30.73 -11.30
N ILE A 668 46.36 29.74 -11.28
CA ILE A 668 46.02 28.38 -10.82
C ILE A 668 45.56 28.42 -9.37
N ASN A 669 46.27 29.13 -8.49
CA ASN A 669 45.88 29.22 -7.07
C ASN A 669 44.52 29.91 -6.88
N GLU A 670 44.23 30.98 -7.62
CA GLU A 670 42.93 31.67 -7.52
C GLU A 670 41.78 30.80 -8.03
N GLN A 671 41.96 30.13 -9.18
CA GLN A 671 40.97 29.20 -9.73
C GLN A 671 40.78 27.97 -8.85
N TRP A 672 41.85 27.48 -8.20
CA TRP A 672 41.79 26.30 -7.35
C TRP A 672 41.01 26.52 -6.06
N ASN A 673 41.21 27.67 -5.41
CA ASN A 673 40.45 28.03 -4.22
C ASN A 673 38.95 28.02 -4.52
N LYS A 674 38.51 28.67 -5.62
CA LYS A 674 37.10 28.68 -6.05
C LYS A 674 36.53 27.28 -6.30
N LEU A 675 37.31 26.38 -6.91
CA LEU A 675 36.89 24.98 -7.10
C LEU A 675 36.77 24.24 -5.76
N THR A 676 37.71 24.46 -4.84
CA THR A 676 37.69 23.88 -3.48
C THR A 676 36.47 24.37 -2.70
N ASP A 677 36.28 25.70 -2.61
CA ASP A 677 35.17 26.33 -1.89
C ASP A 677 33.80 25.77 -2.34
N LEU A 678 33.61 25.53 -3.64
CA LEU A 678 32.37 24.96 -4.20
C LEU A 678 32.17 23.47 -3.91
N PHE A 679 33.24 22.66 -3.89
CA PHE A 679 33.13 21.24 -3.55
C PHE A 679 33.07 20.98 -2.04
N ASP A 680 33.56 21.91 -1.21
CA ASP A 680 33.36 21.93 0.24
C ASP A 680 31.92 22.29 0.62
N ASP A 681 31.30 23.26 -0.06
CA ASP A 681 29.87 23.60 0.09
C ASP A 681 28.96 22.38 -0.19
N MET A 682 29.27 21.65 -1.28
CA MET A 682 28.65 20.37 -1.62
C MET A 682 29.10 19.18 -0.74
N LYS A 683 29.93 19.40 0.30
CA LYS A 683 30.37 18.41 1.31
C LYS A 683 31.05 17.17 0.72
N SER A 684 31.92 17.39 -0.26
CA SER A 684 32.80 16.35 -0.84
C SER A 684 33.61 15.62 0.25
N SER A 685 33.81 14.31 0.12
CA SER A 685 34.73 13.54 0.98
C SER A 685 36.19 13.58 0.52
N HIS A 686 36.49 14.36 -0.53
CA HIS A 686 37.79 14.38 -1.17
C HIS A 686 38.63 15.62 -0.79
N GLU A 687 38.61 15.99 0.49
CA GLU A 687 39.46 17.05 1.08
C GLU A 687 40.95 16.89 0.72
N TRP A 688 41.41 15.65 0.59
CA TRP A 688 42.78 15.30 0.16
C TRP A 688 43.15 15.84 -1.23
N LEU A 689 42.19 16.24 -2.07
CA LEU A 689 42.45 16.85 -3.37
C LEU A 689 42.82 18.35 -3.27
N HIS A 690 42.55 19.02 -2.15
CA HIS A 690 42.74 20.47 -2.05
C HIS A 690 44.21 20.89 -2.15
N HIS A 691 45.13 20.05 -1.67
CA HIS A 691 46.56 20.33 -1.67
C HIS A 691 47.19 20.42 -3.07
N VAL A 692 46.70 19.65 -4.05
CA VAL A 692 47.36 19.52 -5.37
C VAL A 692 47.45 20.86 -6.11
N GLY A 693 46.43 21.71 -6.01
CA GLY A 693 46.45 23.04 -6.62
C GLY A 693 47.40 24.00 -5.92
N LEU A 694 47.47 23.97 -4.59
CA LEU A 694 48.39 24.78 -3.79
C LEU A 694 49.86 24.40 -4.06
N ASP A 695 50.15 23.09 -4.09
CA ASP A 695 51.48 22.55 -4.34
C ASP A 695 51.93 22.83 -5.78
N LEU A 696 51.09 22.51 -6.78
CA LEU A 696 51.43 22.75 -8.20
C LEU A 696 51.50 24.24 -8.54
N SER A 697 50.58 25.08 -8.04
CA SER A 697 50.65 26.52 -8.27
C SER A 697 51.92 27.13 -7.67
N THR A 698 52.34 26.65 -6.49
CA THR A 698 53.60 27.05 -5.86
C THR A 698 54.81 26.61 -6.68
N ILE A 699 54.89 25.34 -7.09
CA ILE A 699 55.96 24.83 -7.97
C ILE A 699 56.05 25.59 -9.30
N ILE A 700 54.91 25.98 -9.88
CA ILE A 700 54.85 26.75 -11.14
C ILE A 700 55.29 28.22 -10.92
N ARG A 701 54.86 28.85 -9.82
CA ARG A 701 55.18 30.24 -9.47
C ARG A 701 56.66 30.45 -9.14
N GLN A 702 57.29 29.51 -8.42
CA GLN A 702 58.62 29.69 -7.81
C GLN A 702 59.79 29.82 -8.78
N ASN A 703 60.88 30.46 -8.30
CA ASN A 703 62.14 30.61 -9.03
C ASN A 703 62.83 29.26 -9.31
N LYS A 704 63.65 29.21 -10.36
CA LYS A 704 64.31 27.99 -10.86
C LYS A 704 65.15 27.24 -9.81
N THR A 705 65.73 27.96 -8.87
CA THR A 705 66.51 27.43 -7.75
C THR A 705 65.64 26.78 -6.67
N ASP A 706 64.49 27.39 -6.39
CA ASP A 706 63.75 27.23 -5.13
C ASP A 706 62.66 26.16 -5.23
N ILE A 707 62.27 25.77 -6.45
CA ILE A 707 61.31 24.68 -6.75
C ILE A 707 61.63 23.40 -5.97
N LYS A 708 62.93 23.07 -5.80
CA LYS A 708 63.40 21.86 -5.11
C LYS A 708 62.90 21.78 -3.66
N ASN A 709 62.74 22.93 -3.01
CA ASN A 709 62.32 23.05 -1.62
C ASN A 709 60.79 22.86 -1.47
N HIS A 710 60.05 22.97 -2.57
CA HIS A 710 58.59 22.87 -2.62
C HIS A 710 58.10 21.53 -3.22
N LEU A 711 59.02 20.60 -3.52
CA LEU A 711 58.66 19.25 -4.00
C LEU A 711 58.20 18.31 -2.89
N GLN A 712 58.58 18.57 -1.64
CA GLN A 712 58.35 17.63 -0.54
C GLN A 712 56.85 17.47 -0.20
N PRO A 713 56.06 18.55 0.04
CA PRO A 713 54.64 18.42 0.31
C PRO A 713 53.89 17.65 -0.80
N LEU A 714 54.15 17.96 -2.07
CA LEU A 714 53.51 17.27 -3.20
C LEU A 714 53.76 15.76 -3.22
N VAL A 715 54.93 15.28 -2.77
CA VAL A 715 55.26 13.84 -2.72
C VAL A 715 54.71 13.17 -1.46
N GLU A 716 54.55 13.92 -0.37
CA GLU A 716 53.92 13.45 0.87
C GLU A 716 52.39 13.34 0.71
N HIS A 717 51.74 14.34 0.09
CA HIS A 717 50.32 14.34 -0.25
C HIS A 717 49.98 13.36 -1.40
N TYR A 718 50.84 13.22 -2.41
CA TYR A 718 50.58 12.40 -3.61
C TYR A 718 51.76 11.47 -3.95
N PRO A 719 51.86 10.29 -3.30
CA PRO A 719 52.96 9.33 -3.54
C PRO A 719 53.02 8.78 -4.98
N ASP A 720 51.89 8.79 -5.69
CA ASP A 720 51.76 8.40 -7.11
C ASP A 720 52.32 9.46 -8.08
N PHE A 721 52.60 10.68 -7.60
CA PHE A 721 53.29 11.70 -8.38
C PHE A 721 54.66 11.20 -8.85
N SER A 722 54.95 11.37 -10.14
CA SER A 722 56.01 10.63 -10.82
C SER A 722 56.98 11.57 -11.55
N LYS A 723 58.14 11.02 -11.95
CA LYS A 723 59.10 11.73 -12.80
C LYS A 723 58.48 12.20 -14.12
N LYS A 724 57.50 11.48 -14.68
CA LYS A 724 56.76 11.89 -15.89
C LYS A 724 55.88 13.11 -15.59
N HIS A 725 55.16 13.09 -14.47
CA HIS A 725 54.28 14.18 -14.00
C HIS A 725 55.09 15.47 -13.77
N LEU A 726 56.24 15.37 -13.07
CA LEU A 726 57.11 16.53 -12.84
C LEU A 726 57.72 17.10 -14.14
N VAL A 727 58.09 16.26 -15.11
CA VAL A 727 58.61 16.76 -16.41
C VAL A 727 57.56 17.57 -17.16
N ALA A 728 56.28 17.18 -17.13
CA ALA A 728 55.21 17.95 -17.77
C ALA A 728 54.90 19.27 -17.03
N VAL A 729 54.86 19.26 -15.69
CA VAL A 729 54.71 20.49 -14.89
C VAL A 729 55.89 21.45 -15.14
N LEU A 730 57.12 20.95 -15.26
CA LEU A 730 58.29 21.75 -15.59
C LEU A 730 58.30 22.25 -17.04
N TYR A 731 57.75 21.48 -18.00
CA TYR A 731 57.50 21.94 -19.37
C TYR A 731 56.53 23.12 -19.38
N PHE A 732 55.39 23.00 -18.68
CA PHE A 732 54.40 24.06 -18.56
C PHE A 732 54.98 25.31 -17.88
N ARG A 733 55.83 25.13 -16.85
CA ARG A 733 56.60 26.18 -16.16
C ARG A 733 57.77 26.76 -16.98
N GLY A 734 58.02 26.26 -18.20
CA GLY A 734 59.06 26.78 -19.10
C GLY A 734 60.50 26.40 -18.73
N LEU A 735 60.70 25.31 -17.96
CA LEU A 735 62.00 24.81 -17.52
C LEU A 735 62.26 23.39 -18.06
N GLN A 736 62.45 23.27 -19.37
CA GLN A 736 62.58 21.96 -20.05
C GLN A 736 63.97 21.30 -19.95
N ARG A 737 65.05 22.08 -19.80
CA ARG A 737 66.45 21.62 -19.84
C ARG A 737 67.34 22.51 -18.95
N GLY A 738 68.53 22.03 -18.55
CA GLY A 738 69.55 22.81 -17.81
C GLY A 738 70.06 22.14 -16.52
N ARG A 739 70.91 22.84 -15.75
CA ARG A 739 71.42 22.39 -14.44
C ARG A 739 70.28 22.19 -13.44
N GLU A 740 69.45 23.23 -13.25
CA GLU A 740 68.38 23.21 -12.27
C GLU A 740 67.32 22.14 -12.58
N HIS A 741 66.97 21.96 -13.86
CA HIS A 741 66.08 20.87 -14.29
C HIS A 741 66.59 19.48 -13.85
N ARG A 742 67.89 19.20 -13.99
CA ARG A 742 68.49 17.94 -13.52
C ARG A 742 68.45 17.82 -12.00
N LEU A 743 68.80 18.89 -11.27
CA LEU A 743 68.79 18.91 -9.81
C LEU A 743 67.37 18.75 -9.21
N ILE A 744 66.36 19.32 -9.86
CA ILE A 744 64.94 19.18 -9.48
C ILE A 744 64.49 17.72 -9.64
N LEU A 745 64.77 17.09 -10.78
CA LEU A 745 64.46 15.67 -11.00
C LEU A 745 65.25 14.74 -10.05
N GLN A 746 66.47 15.12 -9.67
CA GLN A 746 67.25 14.39 -8.66
C GLN A 746 66.64 14.50 -7.25
N LYS A 747 66.20 15.68 -6.79
CA LYS A 747 65.53 15.81 -5.47
C LYS A 747 64.19 15.07 -5.44
N LEU A 748 63.41 15.06 -6.52
CA LEU A 748 62.23 14.16 -6.61
C LEU A 748 62.63 12.69 -6.44
N THR A 749 63.71 12.26 -7.10
CA THR A 749 64.17 10.87 -7.06
C THR A 749 64.70 10.47 -5.66
N ALA A 750 65.21 11.42 -4.87
CA ALA A 750 65.56 11.22 -3.47
C ALA A 750 64.30 11.14 -2.58
N LEU A 751 63.40 12.15 -2.66
CA LEU A 751 62.16 12.21 -1.89
C LEU A 751 61.29 10.94 -2.05
N ARG A 752 61.17 10.41 -3.28
CA ARG A 752 60.40 9.17 -3.51
C ARG A 752 61.07 7.90 -2.98
N LYS A 753 62.37 7.90 -2.70
CA LYS A 753 63.05 6.82 -1.96
C LYS A 753 62.85 6.94 -0.46
N GLU A 754 62.80 8.17 0.05
CA GLU A 754 62.54 8.49 1.45
C GLU A 754 61.09 8.10 1.81
N VAL A 755 60.09 8.65 1.10
CA VAL A 755 58.65 8.37 1.32
C VAL A 755 58.27 6.92 1.02
N GLY A 756 58.98 6.22 0.11
CA GLY A 756 58.75 4.80 -0.18
C GLY A 756 59.04 3.84 0.99
N SER A 757 59.56 4.32 2.12
CA SER A 757 59.76 3.56 3.35
C SER A 757 58.64 3.74 4.39
N THR A 758 57.77 4.73 4.23
CA THR A 758 56.69 5.09 5.17
C THR A 758 55.33 4.78 4.58
N SER A 759 54.45 4.11 5.33
CA SER A 759 53.14 3.68 4.84
C SER A 759 52.10 4.80 4.85
N THR A 760 51.92 5.48 3.72
CA THR A 760 50.69 6.25 3.40
C THR A 760 49.59 5.34 2.85
N ASP A 761 48.35 5.83 2.92
CA ASP A 761 47.15 5.11 2.51
C ASP A 761 47.18 4.80 0.99
N ARG A 762 46.99 3.53 0.64
CA ARG A 762 47.11 3.05 -0.75
C ARG A 762 45.82 3.24 -1.56
N GLY A 763 44.74 3.73 -0.94
CA GLY A 763 43.46 3.97 -1.62
C GLY A 763 43.41 5.24 -2.48
N GLN A 764 44.30 6.21 -2.25
CA GLN A 764 44.27 7.51 -2.92
C GLN A 764 45.20 7.54 -4.14
N VAL A 765 44.62 7.65 -5.34
CA VAL A 765 45.32 7.76 -6.63
C VAL A 765 44.73 8.93 -7.40
N LEU A 766 45.58 9.78 -7.98
CA LEU A 766 45.19 10.96 -8.76
C LEU A 766 46.05 11.09 -10.01
N PHE A 767 47.37 11.10 -9.85
CA PHE A 767 48.32 11.24 -10.94
C PHE A 767 48.59 9.93 -11.68
N GLY A 768 48.50 8.78 -11.00
CA GLY A 768 48.54 7.46 -11.66
C GLY A 768 47.42 7.29 -12.70
N ASP A 769 46.34 8.05 -12.52
CA ASP A 769 45.14 8.07 -13.34
C ASP A 769 45.22 9.04 -14.55
N MET A 770 46.31 9.81 -14.67
CA MET A 770 46.52 10.84 -15.71
C MET A 770 47.44 10.35 -16.84
N GLN A 771 47.02 10.56 -18.09
CA GLN A 771 47.88 10.35 -19.26
C GLN A 771 48.86 11.51 -19.46
N VAL A 772 50.16 11.21 -19.53
CA VAL A 772 51.23 12.19 -19.82
C VAL A 772 51.65 12.11 -21.27
N THR A 773 51.67 13.24 -21.98
CA THR A 773 52.18 13.33 -23.36
C THR A 773 53.71 13.32 -23.36
N ALA A 774 54.29 12.12 -23.22
CA ALA A 774 55.70 11.91 -22.94
C ALA A 774 56.60 11.98 -24.19
N ASN A 775 57.05 13.18 -24.55
CA ASN A 775 58.27 13.34 -25.37
C ASN A 775 59.53 13.06 -24.52
N THR A 776 59.71 11.80 -24.12
CA THR A 776 60.90 11.34 -23.37
C THR A 776 62.03 10.81 -24.25
N ASP A 777 61.77 10.55 -25.53
CA ASP A 777 62.66 9.78 -26.39
C ASP A 777 63.71 10.68 -27.07
N CYS A 778 64.60 11.19 -26.23
CA CYS A 778 65.91 11.70 -26.63
C CYS A 778 66.89 11.47 -25.47
N LEU A 779 67.95 10.71 -25.73
CA LEU A 779 69.02 10.32 -24.80
C LEU A 779 68.65 9.24 -23.75
N SER A 780 68.65 7.96 -24.16
CA SER A 780 69.61 6.94 -23.65
C SER A 780 69.26 5.52 -24.10
N ASN A 781 69.96 5.00 -25.11
CA ASN A 781 70.32 3.57 -25.27
C ASN A 781 71.27 3.40 -26.47
N PRO A 782 72.41 2.71 -26.33
CA PRO A 782 73.23 2.29 -27.48
C PRO A 782 72.61 1.07 -28.19
N LEU A 783 72.87 0.94 -29.49
CA LEU A 783 72.42 -0.20 -30.29
C LEU A 783 73.21 -1.47 -29.95
N PHE A 784 72.51 -2.51 -29.49
CA PHE A 784 72.95 -3.91 -29.52
C PHE A 784 71.74 -4.83 -29.75
N SER A 785 72.00 -6.08 -30.16
CA SER A 785 71.01 -7.12 -30.51
C SER A 785 70.20 -6.90 -31.80
N CYS A 786 70.92 -6.80 -32.93
CA CYS A 786 70.39 -7.12 -34.27
C CYS A 786 71.18 -8.26 -34.96
N LEU A 787 71.56 -9.30 -34.20
CA LEU A 787 72.26 -10.50 -34.73
C LEU A 787 71.86 -11.78 -33.96
N SER A 788 70.71 -12.38 -34.28
CA SER A 788 70.43 -13.82 -34.12
C SER A 788 68.98 -14.17 -34.51
N PHE A 789 68.71 -14.44 -35.80
CA PHE A 789 67.60 -15.33 -36.24
C PHE A 789 67.67 -15.59 -37.76
N LEU A 790 68.68 -16.35 -38.19
CA LEU A 790 68.71 -17.06 -39.48
C LEU A 790 69.34 -18.43 -39.27
N GLN A 791 68.98 -19.38 -40.14
CA GLN A 791 69.47 -20.76 -40.23
C GLN A 791 69.05 -21.75 -39.13
N THR A 792 67.84 -22.30 -39.31
CA THR A 792 67.57 -23.73 -39.62
C THR A 792 68.51 -24.82 -39.08
N HIS A 793 67.93 -25.94 -38.62
CA HIS A 793 68.29 -27.26 -39.17
C HIS A 793 67.20 -28.33 -38.92
N SER A 794 67.11 -29.27 -39.88
CA SER A 794 66.30 -30.51 -39.90
C SER A 794 64.78 -30.38 -39.87
#